data_AF-A0A1B8U4M4-F1
#
_entry.id   AF-A0A1B8U4M4-F1
#
_cell.length_a   1.000
_cell.length_b   1.000
_cell.length_c   1.000
_cell.angle_alpha   90.00
_cell.angle_beta   90.00
_cell.angle_gamma   90.00
#
_symmetry.space_group_name_H-M   'P 1'
#
loop_
_entity.id
_entity.type
_entity.pdbx_description
1 polymer ?
#
loop_
_entity_poly.entity_id
_entity_poly.type
_entity_poly.pdbx_seq_one_letter_code
_entity_poly.pdbx_strand_id
1 'polypeptide(L)'
;MRTKLLFFTIFFLLIKLSLIAQIKKEDFLTYGLGFINSQNLNIENNVKPASVFELKDENNSVISYVVNLKPKGFIVFSTSKNLIPVISYSTESNFNYKISKENILLEMIKNNAKKELNILSKKINVKKKKQALLNNKSWEKLKQASSKVAAKASAKSNLIQYGAHLSSIWGGVNCYNDSGNGINVGNYYTPNNYSPGCVATSLSMILHYYKWPETGVGSHTNYDTSGSSQTSWTANFASANYNWDDMLNEYYGVSSTLTQQQAMGYISFHTATSLDMDYESSGSTSNIDRIPSAIGSYFRASGHHQYSSWSNFWSRMHENLENGHPIPIAIDASSGVGHAPVVDGYRYNEGDPESEFYYHLNMGWYGTSNAWYRLQGSFSAGGYTSVSAAVFDLLPEPAFVESNITATSKTFILNWKTSEKINWDAFELQESTDGGYSYSTISNNITDTTYTRTVSSAGTYKYRVRSKVDGNYYANSYSEPIEVVVPFEYIYLDFDGNDSFFVYENSNNDFDISNTYTIETWINIDSRTSGTYPIILDRRTVFSMFLIADSNADYAVKFVSRDSSGNINASLQSDNSTENLSYGDWAHIAVSRTGNTTKLFINGNLIATSTDSDFSLSASSNALNIGARYWGSYSRYLDGKIDKIRITDNAVYTSNFTPDLKEEYIADGNTRILLALDEGTGINLTDGAGNFNTVQLRSSPNQPNWISSDDILESKTLNVATEVKLNKVKLYPVPSTNTLFCFLDNTLLEEVKKITIYNYLGKSLEPNTIFFEKQNNRIAIDVSNFKNGYYVIQFETKTKLIKSKFIKK
;
A
#
# COMPACT_ATOMS: atom_id res chain seq x y z
N MET A 1 50.63 33.05 -65.44
CA MET A 1 51.46 32.45 -64.35
C MET A 1 50.82 32.45 -62.95
N ARG A 2 49.66 33.12 -62.72
CA ARG A 2 49.01 33.21 -61.37
C ARG A 2 47.92 32.15 -61.07
N THR A 3 47.41 31.42 -62.06
CA THR A 3 46.32 30.43 -61.89
C THR A 3 46.80 29.01 -61.57
N LYS A 4 48.04 28.63 -61.92
CA LYS A 4 48.62 27.32 -61.57
C LYS A 4 49.16 27.26 -60.13
N LEU A 5 49.47 28.40 -59.51
CA LEU A 5 49.99 28.45 -58.14
C LEU A 5 48.89 28.30 -57.07
N LEU A 6 47.65 28.72 -57.38
CA LEU A 6 46.49 28.63 -56.48
C LEU A 6 45.91 27.21 -56.38
N PHE A 7 45.92 26.46 -57.50
CA PHE A 7 45.50 25.05 -57.50
C PHE A 7 46.49 24.15 -56.77
N PHE A 8 47.80 24.43 -56.88
CA PHE A 8 48.83 23.68 -56.17
C PHE A 8 48.84 23.94 -54.66
N THR A 9 48.52 25.17 -54.22
CA THR A 9 48.41 25.50 -52.78
C THR A 9 47.14 24.96 -52.14
N ILE A 10 46.01 24.94 -52.84
CA ILE A 10 44.74 24.36 -52.32
C ILE A 10 44.82 22.82 -52.28
N PHE A 11 45.48 22.19 -53.25
CA PHE A 11 45.70 20.73 -53.26
C PHE A 11 46.68 20.29 -52.14
N PHE A 12 47.75 21.06 -51.89
CA PHE A 12 48.64 20.82 -50.73
C PHE A 12 47.97 21.11 -49.38
N LEU A 13 47.02 22.04 -49.30
CA LEU A 13 46.25 22.30 -48.07
C LEU A 13 45.24 21.17 -47.79
N LEU A 14 44.63 20.60 -48.83
CA LEU A 14 43.70 19.47 -48.74
C LEU A 14 44.42 18.15 -48.39
N ILE A 15 45.64 17.93 -48.91
CA ILE A 15 46.49 16.79 -48.55
C ILE A 15 47.06 16.95 -47.13
N LYS A 16 47.37 18.17 -46.70
CA LYS A 16 47.75 18.44 -45.30
C LYS A 16 46.60 18.15 -44.32
N LEU A 17 45.35 18.46 -44.65
CA LEU A 17 44.22 18.16 -43.77
C LEU A 17 43.94 16.65 -43.60
N SER A 18 44.33 15.79 -44.55
CA SER A 18 44.19 14.33 -44.40
C SER A 18 45.39 13.68 -43.68
N LEU A 19 46.58 14.27 -43.74
CA LEU A 19 47.79 13.77 -43.07
C LEU A 19 48.03 14.33 -41.65
N ILE A 20 47.38 15.45 -41.28
CA ILE A 20 47.56 16.11 -39.96
C ILE A 20 46.68 15.49 -38.85
N ALA A 21 45.74 14.60 -39.17
CA ALA A 21 44.75 14.10 -38.21
C ALA A 21 45.13 12.77 -37.52
N GLN A 22 46.25 12.14 -37.87
CA GLN A 22 46.67 10.83 -37.34
C GLN A 22 47.49 10.99 -36.05
N ILE A 23 47.03 10.37 -34.97
CA ILE A 23 47.64 10.47 -33.64
C ILE A 23 48.65 9.32 -33.48
N LYS A 24 49.85 9.60 -32.96
CA LYS A 24 50.82 8.54 -32.69
C LYS A 24 50.42 7.74 -31.46
N LYS A 25 50.64 6.42 -31.49
CA LYS A 25 50.32 5.51 -30.38
C LYS A 25 50.95 5.95 -29.03
N GLU A 26 52.17 6.44 -29.08
CA GLU A 26 52.93 6.92 -27.91
C GLU A 26 52.29 8.13 -27.22
N ASP A 27 51.54 8.96 -27.96
CA ASP A 27 50.89 10.16 -27.40
C ASP A 27 49.72 9.81 -26.48
N PHE A 28 49.12 8.62 -26.57
CA PHE A 28 47.95 8.24 -25.78
C PHE A 28 48.24 8.07 -24.28
N LEU A 29 49.47 7.77 -23.88
CA LEU A 29 49.83 7.81 -22.45
C LEU A 29 49.76 9.24 -21.92
N THR A 30 50.23 10.21 -22.71
CA THR A 30 50.17 11.64 -22.39
C THR A 30 48.72 12.13 -22.36
N TYR A 31 47.91 11.80 -23.37
CA TYR A 31 46.49 12.15 -23.36
C TYR A 31 45.73 11.46 -22.21
N GLY A 32 46.07 10.22 -21.87
CA GLY A 32 45.54 9.49 -20.72
C GLY A 32 45.82 10.22 -19.41
N LEU A 33 47.07 10.64 -19.19
CA LEU A 33 47.43 11.44 -18.01
C LEU A 33 46.69 12.79 -17.99
N GLY A 34 46.59 13.44 -19.15
CA GLY A 34 45.82 14.66 -19.32
C GLY A 34 44.36 14.51 -18.96
N PHE A 35 43.72 13.42 -19.41
CA PHE A 35 42.33 13.11 -19.09
C PHE A 35 42.15 12.87 -17.59
N ILE A 36 42.99 12.03 -17.00
CA ILE A 36 43.00 11.76 -15.55
C ILE A 36 43.09 13.06 -14.74
N ASN A 37 44.00 13.97 -15.10
CA ASN A 37 44.16 15.25 -14.44
C ASN A 37 42.93 16.16 -14.65
N SER A 38 42.42 16.24 -15.88
CA SER A 38 41.25 17.09 -16.21
C SER A 38 39.94 16.62 -15.60
N GLN A 39 39.87 15.35 -15.22
CA GLN A 39 38.69 14.70 -14.64
C GLN A 39 38.89 14.34 -13.16
N ASN A 40 39.98 14.82 -12.54
CA ASN A 40 40.36 14.54 -11.15
C ASN A 40 40.40 13.06 -10.73
N LEU A 41 40.51 12.12 -11.68
CA LEU A 41 40.46 10.67 -11.41
C LEU A 41 41.62 10.19 -10.51
N ASN A 42 42.74 10.92 -10.50
CA ASN A 42 43.92 10.58 -9.69
C ASN A 42 43.70 10.82 -8.19
N ILE A 43 42.85 11.79 -7.84
CA ILE A 43 42.53 12.09 -6.43
C ILE A 43 41.66 10.98 -5.85
N GLU A 44 40.76 10.42 -6.65
CA GLU A 44 39.79 9.39 -6.23
C GLU A 44 40.43 7.99 -6.12
N ASN A 45 41.29 7.61 -7.08
CA ASN A 45 41.73 6.21 -7.22
C ASN A 45 43.24 6.02 -7.39
N ASN A 46 44.06 7.08 -7.30
CA ASN A 46 45.51 7.07 -7.56
C ASN A 46 45.88 6.40 -8.91
N VAL A 47 45.01 6.56 -9.91
CA VAL A 47 45.14 5.90 -11.20
C VAL A 47 46.17 6.58 -12.10
N LYS A 48 46.96 5.78 -12.82
CA LYS A 48 47.95 6.25 -13.79
C LYS A 48 47.90 5.43 -15.08
N PRO A 49 48.17 6.04 -16.25
CA PRO A 49 48.30 5.30 -17.50
C PRO A 49 49.44 4.28 -17.42
N ALA A 50 49.19 3.05 -17.87
CA ALA A 50 50.15 1.95 -17.78
C ALA A 50 50.56 1.39 -19.14
N SER A 51 49.61 1.19 -20.06
CA SER A 51 49.88 0.62 -21.38
C SER A 51 48.84 1.05 -22.40
N VAL A 52 49.21 1.12 -23.68
CA VAL A 52 48.30 1.44 -24.79
C VAL A 52 48.10 0.22 -25.67
N PHE A 53 46.84 -0.18 -25.86
CA PHE A 53 46.43 -1.26 -26.74
C PHE A 53 45.67 -0.72 -27.96
N GLU A 54 45.92 -1.30 -29.14
CA GLU A 54 45.18 -0.99 -30.36
C GLU A 54 43.96 -1.90 -30.44
N LEU A 55 42.77 -1.32 -30.31
CA LEU A 55 41.54 -2.05 -30.59
C LEU A 55 41.33 -2.08 -32.11
N LYS A 56 41.26 -3.28 -32.67
CA LYS A 56 41.13 -3.52 -34.12
C LYS A 56 39.77 -4.11 -34.48
N ASP A 57 39.32 -3.83 -35.69
CA ASP A 57 38.16 -4.48 -36.28
C ASP A 57 38.52 -5.83 -36.92
N GLU A 58 37.53 -6.47 -37.55
CA GLU A 58 37.67 -7.77 -38.22
C GLU A 58 38.59 -7.72 -39.45
N ASN A 59 38.82 -6.53 -40.00
CA ASN A 59 39.75 -6.29 -41.10
C ASN A 59 41.15 -5.89 -40.61
N ASN A 60 41.45 -6.09 -39.31
CA ASN A 60 42.71 -5.72 -38.67
C ASN A 60 43.02 -4.21 -38.72
N SER A 61 42.01 -3.36 -38.96
CA SER A 61 42.14 -1.90 -38.95
C SER A 61 41.97 -1.36 -37.53
N VAL A 62 42.84 -0.43 -37.13
CA VAL A 62 42.75 0.20 -35.80
C VAL A 62 41.54 1.12 -35.75
N ILE A 63 40.63 0.84 -34.83
CA ILE A 63 39.38 1.58 -34.66
C ILE A 63 39.33 2.39 -33.35
N SER A 64 40.11 2.02 -32.33
CA SER A 64 40.27 2.80 -31.09
C SER A 64 41.59 2.47 -30.39
N TYR A 65 41.98 3.30 -29.42
CA TYR A 65 43.12 3.03 -28.55
C TYR A 65 42.65 2.91 -27.10
N VAL A 66 43.02 1.81 -26.43
CA VAL A 66 42.68 1.57 -25.02
C VAL A 66 43.91 1.79 -24.17
N VAL A 67 43.87 2.78 -23.29
CA VAL A 67 44.88 3.04 -22.27
C VAL A 67 44.48 2.32 -21.01
N ASN A 68 45.18 1.24 -20.65
CA ASN A 68 44.98 0.57 -19.36
C ASN A 68 45.56 1.42 -18.24
N LEU A 69 44.85 1.44 -17.11
CA LEU A 69 45.24 2.16 -15.92
C LEU A 69 45.80 1.18 -14.87
N LYS A 70 46.64 1.70 -13.98
CA LYS A 70 47.06 1.03 -12.74
C LYS A 70 46.60 1.86 -11.54
N PRO A 71 46.14 1.24 -10.44
CA PRO A 71 46.08 -0.20 -10.22
C PRO A 71 44.96 -0.92 -10.98
N LYS A 72 43.88 -0.22 -11.33
CA LYS A 72 42.71 -0.76 -12.05
C LYS A 72 42.14 0.31 -12.98
N GLY A 73 41.52 -0.11 -14.09
CA GLY A 73 40.78 0.79 -14.97
C GLY A 73 41.28 0.86 -16.42
N PHE A 74 40.59 1.64 -17.23
CA PHE A 74 40.94 1.93 -18.62
C PHE A 74 40.39 3.27 -19.10
N ILE A 75 40.95 3.80 -20.19
CA ILE A 75 40.41 4.93 -20.97
C ILE A 75 40.43 4.54 -22.44
N VAL A 76 39.31 4.71 -23.13
CA VAL A 76 39.14 4.40 -24.55
C VAL A 76 39.13 5.69 -25.35
N PHE A 77 40.07 5.81 -26.27
CA PHE A 77 40.23 6.98 -27.13
C PHE A 77 39.83 6.71 -28.58
N SER A 78 39.28 7.74 -29.24
CA SER A 78 39.07 7.76 -30.69
C SER A 78 40.41 7.87 -31.45
N THR A 79 40.41 7.53 -32.74
CA THR A 79 41.62 7.41 -33.58
C THR A 79 42.05 8.69 -34.29
N SER A 80 41.24 9.75 -34.24
CA SER A 80 41.47 10.98 -35.01
C SER A 80 41.21 12.23 -34.18
N LYS A 81 42.04 13.27 -34.37
CA LYS A 81 41.80 14.59 -33.74
C LYS A 81 40.51 15.30 -34.21
N ASN A 82 39.95 14.84 -35.33
CA ASN A 82 38.66 15.31 -35.82
C ASN A 82 37.46 14.68 -35.08
N LEU A 83 37.71 13.71 -34.20
CA LEU A 83 36.74 13.06 -33.32
C LEU A 83 36.98 13.49 -31.88
N ILE A 84 35.97 13.31 -31.05
CA ILE A 84 36.05 13.63 -29.62
C ILE A 84 37.07 12.68 -28.97
N PRO A 85 37.89 13.13 -28.01
CA PRO A 85 39.03 12.34 -27.57
C PRO A 85 38.67 11.02 -26.89
N VAL A 86 37.79 11.05 -25.90
CA VAL A 86 37.49 9.89 -25.03
C VAL A 86 36.06 9.43 -25.25
N ILE A 87 35.91 8.15 -25.57
CA ILE A 87 34.62 7.48 -25.81
C ILE A 87 34.04 6.98 -24.48
N SER A 88 34.87 6.30 -23.69
CA SER A 88 34.51 5.65 -22.44
C SER A 88 35.73 5.47 -21.55
N TYR A 89 35.53 5.37 -20.24
CA TYR A 89 36.57 5.00 -19.29
C TYR A 89 35.94 4.32 -18.07
N SER A 90 36.76 3.63 -17.29
CA SER A 90 36.38 3.12 -15.98
C SER A 90 37.59 3.17 -15.05
N THR A 91 37.37 3.53 -13.79
CA THR A 91 38.33 3.34 -12.70
C THR A 91 37.98 2.13 -11.83
N GLU A 92 36.82 1.53 -12.08
CA GLU A 92 36.22 0.49 -11.24
C GLU A 92 36.38 -0.90 -11.85
N SER A 93 36.56 -1.00 -13.17
CA SER A 93 36.71 -2.25 -13.90
C SER A 93 37.88 -2.20 -14.88
N ASN A 94 38.59 -3.31 -15.04
CA ASN A 94 39.60 -3.44 -16.09
C ASN A 94 38.92 -3.69 -17.44
N PHE A 95 39.56 -3.27 -18.53
CA PHE A 95 39.01 -3.50 -19.85
C PHE A 95 39.00 -4.99 -20.20
N ASN A 96 37.83 -5.54 -20.52
CA ASN A 96 37.72 -6.90 -21.02
C ASN A 96 37.95 -6.92 -22.53
N TYR A 97 39.02 -7.56 -22.98
CA TYR A 97 39.36 -7.69 -24.40
C TYR A 97 38.72 -8.91 -25.07
N LYS A 98 38.16 -9.84 -24.29
CA LYS A 98 37.60 -11.09 -24.81
C LYS A 98 36.32 -10.79 -25.59
N ILE A 99 36.28 -11.21 -26.85
CA ILE A 99 35.06 -11.17 -27.65
C ILE A 99 34.14 -12.27 -27.11
N SER A 100 33.07 -11.89 -26.42
CA SER A 100 32.01 -12.78 -25.99
C SER A 100 30.68 -12.03 -26.03
N LYS A 101 29.58 -12.78 -26.07
CA LYS A 101 28.22 -12.20 -25.97
C LYS A 101 28.00 -11.45 -24.65
N GLU A 102 28.81 -11.72 -23.64
CA GLU A 102 28.77 -11.12 -22.30
C GLU A 102 29.62 -9.84 -22.20
N ASN A 103 30.35 -9.46 -23.25
CA ASN A 103 31.19 -8.26 -23.26
C ASN A 103 30.55 -7.14 -24.09
N ILE A 104 29.38 -6.67 -23.63
CA ILE A 104 28.63 -5.60 -24.29
C ILE A 104 29.47 -4.33 -24.42
N LEU A 105 30.29 -3.95 -23.44
CA LEU A 105 31.10 -2.73 -23.52
C LEU A 105 32.14 -2.76 -24.66
N LEU A 106 32.78 -3.91 -24.92
CA LEU A 106 33.70 -4.04 -26.06
C LEU A 106 32.97 -3.84 -27.38
N GLU A 107 31.81 -4.49 -27.54
CA GLU A 107 30.96 -4.32 -28.70
C GLU A 107 30.51 -2.85 -28.80
N MET A 108 30.19 -2.22 -27.66
CA MET A 108 29.88 -0.81 -27.51
C MET A 108 30.90 0.08 -28.20
N ILE A 109 32.13 -0.07 -27.78
CA ILE A 109 33.22 0.74 -28.32
C ILE A 109 33.46 0.47 -29.80
N LYS A 110 33.45 -0.80 -30.23
CA LYS A 110 33.74 -1.16 -31.63
C LYS A 110 32.79 -0.51 -32.62
N ASN A 111 31.49 -0.49 -32.31
CA ASN A 111 30.50 0.07 -33.22
C ASN A 111 30.49 1.60 -33.22
N ASN A 112 30.76 2.23 -32.07
CA ASN A 112 30.88 3.68 -31.99
C ASN A 112 32.04 4.14 -32.87
N ALA A 113 33.19 3.49 -32.71
CA ALA A 113 34.37 3.74 -33.50
C ALA A 113 34.12 3.59 -35.01
N LYS A 114 33.41 2.53 -35.45
CA LYS A 114 33.04 2.33 -36.86
C LYS A 114 32.16 3.48 -37.38
N LYS A 115 31.17 3.96 -36.61
CA LYS A 115 30.32 5.09 -37.03
C LYS A 115 31.10 6.40 -37.08
N GLU A 116 31.94 6.67 -36.10
CA GLU A 116 32.81 7.84 -36.06
C GLU A 116 33.75 7.88 -37.28
N LEU A 117 34.36 6.75 -37.64
CA LEU A 117 35.19 6.63 -38.84
C LEU A 117 34.41 6.83 -40.14
N ASN A 118 33.17 6.33 -40.23
CA ASN A 118 32.29 6.58 -41.39
C ASN A 118 31.87 8.06 -41.49
N ILE A 119 31.74 8.78 -40.37
CA ILE A 119 31.49 10.23 -40.40
C ILE A 119 32.68 10.97 -41.03
N LEU A 120 33.91 10.53 -40.76
CA LEU A 120 35.14 11.10 -41.32
C LEU A 120 35.28 10.82 -42.83
N SER A 121 34.83 9.68 -43.33
CA SER A 121 34.94 9.31 -44.75
C SER A 121 33.96 10.09 -45.65
N LYS A 122 32.85 10.60 -45.09
CA LYS A 122 31.83 11.38 -45.82
C LYS A 122 32.28 12.82 -46.08
N LYS A 123 31.98 13.36 -47.28
CA LYS A 123 32.33 14.73 -47.75
C LYS A 123 32.16 15.79 -46.66
N ILE A 124 33.22 16.58 -46.45
CA ILE A 124 33.29 17.60 -45.39
C ILE A 124 32.36 18.77 -45.74
N ASN A 125 31.43 19.09 -44.83
CA ASN A 125 30.60 20.30 -44.88
C ASN A 125 30.97 21.29 -43.77
N VAL A 126 30.36 22.48 -43.76
CA VAL A 126 30.67 23.55 -42.80
C VAL A 126 30.44 23.12 -41.35
N LYS A 127 29.34 22.39 -41.07
CA LYS A 127 29.04 21.87 -39.72
C LYS A 127 30.12 20.89 -39.23
N LYS A 128 30.55 19.96 -40.08
CA LYS A 128 31.64 19.02 -39.77
C LYS A 128 32.98 19.71 -39.52
N LYS A 129 33.31 20.76 -40.28
CA LYS A 129 34.53 21.56 -40.03
C LYS A 129 34.49 22.23 -38.66
N LYS A 130 33.34 22.81 -38.30
CA LYS A 130 33.16 23.42 -36.98
C LYS A 130 33.35 22.38 -35.87
N GLN A 131 32.71 21.22 -35.98
CA GLN A 131 32.87 20.15 -34.98
C GLN A 131 34.32 19.64 -34.89
N ALA A 132 34.98 19.42 -36.02
CA ALA A 132 36.38 19.01 -36.03
C ALA A 132 37.28 20.03 -35.33
N LEU A 133 37.02 21.34 -35.47
CA LEU A 133 37.76 22.39 -34.77
C LEU A 133 37.55 22.30 -33.24
N LEU A 134 36.32 22.07 -32.78
CA LEU A 134 36.01 21.88 -31.36
C LEU A 134 36.72 20.64 -30.82
N ASN A 135 36.64 19.52 -31.54
CA ASN A 135 37.30 18.28 -31.17
C ASN A 135 38.83 18.44 -31.06
N ASN A 136 39.45 19.13 -32.01
CA ASN A 136 40.89 19.44 -31.97
C ASN A 136 41.25 20.25 -30.71
N LYS A 137 40.43 21.22 -30.29
CA LYS A 137 40.66 21.94 -29.03
C LYS A 137 40.59 21.02 -27.82
N SER A 138 39.64 20.08 -27.78
CA SER A 138 39.54 19.10 -26.70
C SER A 138 40.80 18.24 -26.60
N TRP A 139 41.40 17.82 -27.72
CA TRP A 139 42.69 17.12 -27.74
C TRP A 139 43.85 17.97 -27.18
N GLU A 140 43.92 19.26 -27.56
CA GLU A 140 44.95 20.16 -27.06
C GLU A 140 44.77 20.47 -25.56
N LYS A 141 43.53 20.57 -25.06
CA LYS A 141 43.22 20.68 -23.62
C LYS A 141 43.80 19.48 -22.85
N LEU A 142 43.63 18.25 -23.35
CA LEU A 142 44.21 17.05 -22.71
C LEU A 142 45.74 17.12 -22.69
N LYS A 143 46.38 17.53 -23.79
CA LYS A 143 47.84 17.68 -23.86
C LYS A 143 48.37 18.75 -22.90
N GLN A 144 47.65 19.85 -22.73
CA GLN A 144 48.00 20.87 -21.74
C GLN A 144 47.83 20.35 -20.30
N ALA A 145 46.75 19.61 -20.04
CA ALA A 145 46.46 19.04 -18.73
C ALA A 145 47.49 17.98 -18.27
N SER A 146 48.14 17.27 -19.20
CA SER A 146 49.17 16.27 -18.87
C SER A 146 50.50 16.90 -18.40
N SER A 147 50.75 18.16 -18.79
CA SER A 147 51.97 18.90 -18.48
C SER A 147 51.91 19.61 -17.12
N LYS A 148 50.71 19.75 -16.55
CA LYS A 148 50.52 20.28 -15.20
C LYS A 148 51.01 19.23 -14.21
N VAL A 149 52.24 19.40 -13.71
CA VAL A 149 52.77 18.63 -12.59
C VAL A 149 51.71 18.63 -11.48
N ALA A 150 51.40 17.46 -10.92
CA ALA A 150 50.60 17.31 -9.73
C ALA A 150 51.24 18.10 -8.58
N ALA A 151 50.93 19.39 -8.47
CA ALA A 151 51.49 20.28 -7.45
C ALA A 151 50.46 21.35 -7.08
N LYS A 152 49.65 20.98 -6.09
CA LYS A 152 48.97 21.81 -5.09
C LYS A 152 47.89 22.80 -5.55
N ALA A 153 46.72 22.53 -4.97
CA ALA A 153 45.71 23.48 -4.49
C ALA A 153 44.81 24.14 -5.54
N SER A 154 43.53 23.76 -5.46
CA SER A 154 42.40 24.70 -5.49
C SER A 154 42.21 25.61 -6.71
N ALA A 155 42.58 25.17 -7.91
CA ALA A 155 41.71 25.52 -9.03
C ALA A 155 40.48 24.62 -8.85
N LYS A 156 39.36 25.16 -8.35
CA LYS A 156 38.06 24.47 -8.38
C LYS A 156 37.95 23.82 -9.75
N SER A 157 38.01 22.50 -9.83
CA SER A 157 37.60 21.86 -11.06
C SER A 157 36.14 22.21 -11.23
N ASN A 158 35.74 22.75 -12.37
CA ASN A 158 34.33 22.90 -12.70
C ASN A 158 33.67 21.55 -13.02
N LEU A 159 34.34 20.43 -12.72
CA LEU A 159 33.77 19.10 -12.86
C LEU A 159 32.63 18.96 -11.86
N ILE A 160 31.42 18.83 -12.38
CA ILE A 160 30.22 18.45 -11.63
C ILE A 160 30.00 16.96 -11.88
N GLN A 161 29.81 16.20 -10.80
CA GLN A 161 29.51 14.79 -10.85
C GLN A 161 28.36 14.49 -9.88
N TYR A 162 27.34 13.81 -10.41
CA TYR A 162 26.27 13.21 -9.63
C TYR A 162 26.39 11.70 -9.75
N GLY A 163 26.33 10.99 -8.62
CA GLY A 163 26.57 9.54 -8.56
C GLY A 163 28.04 9.15 -8.82
N ALA A 164 28.34 7.88 -9.11
CA ALA A 164 27.42 6.74 -9.23
C ALA A 164 26.64 6.45 -7.94
N HIS A 165 25.31 6.41 -8.03
CA HIS A 165 24.40 6.30 -6.88
C HIS A 165 24.20 4.86 -6.41
N LEU A 166 24.23 3.87 -7.33
CA LEU A 166 24.07 2.48 -6.94
C LEU A 166 25.36 1.95 -6.31
N SER A 167 25.26 1.44 -5.09
CA SER A 167 26.34 0.67 -4.47
C SER A 167 26.33 -0.80 -4.91
N SER A 168 25.16 -1.32 -5.31
CA SER A 168 25.02 -2.71 -5.75
C SER A 168 25.56 -2.93 -7.15
N ILE A 169 26.48 -3.87 -7.30
CA ILE A 169 27.02 -4.35 -8.57
C ILE A 169 26.60 -5.80 -8.77
N TRP A 170 25.30 -5.99 -8.99
CA TRP A 170 24.68 -7.31 -9.08
C TRP A 170 24.74 -7.90 -10.49
N GLY A 171 24.37 -9.17 -10.60
CA GLY A 171 24.18 -9.81 -11.89
C GLY A 171 23.26 -11.03 -11.81
N GLY A 172 22.90 -11.55 -12.97
CA GLY A 172 21.93 -12.65 -13.07
C GLY A 172 22.54 -14.05 -12.87
N VAL A 173 23.66 -14.34 -13.55
CA VAL A 173 24.27 -15.68 -13.65
C VAL A 173 25.80 -15.59 -13.67
N ASN A 174 26.51 -16.72 -13.57
CA ASN A 174 27.98 -16.80 -13.63
C ASN A 174 28.69 -16.08 -12.47
N CYS A 175 28.11 -16.13 -11.26
CA CYS A 175 28.76 -15.62 -10.05
C CYS A 175 29.75 -16.64 -9.48
N TYR A 176 30.87 -16.15 -8.94
CA TYR A 176 31.88 -16.97 -8.25
C TYR A 176 32.16 -16.34 -6.89
N ASN A 177 32.40 -17.15 -5.86
CA ASN A 177 32.80 -16.64 -4.55
C ASN A 177 34.31 -16.30 -4.48
N ASP A 178 34.77 -15.84 -3.32
CA ASP A 178 36.18 -15.53 -3.02
C ASP A 178 37.17 -16.69 -3.26
N SER A 179 36.69 -17.92 -3.22
CA SER A 179 37.44 -19.15 -3.45
C SER A 179 37.41 -19.60 -4.92
N GLY A 180 36.71 -18.87 -5.80
CA GLY A 180 36.57 -19.19 -7.22
C GLY A 180 35.53 -20.28 -7.53
N ASN A 181 34.68 -20.66 -6.59
CA ASN A 181 33.62 -21.64 -6.81
C ASN A 181 32.36 -20.95 -7.36
N GLY A 182 31.73 -21.56 -8.37
CA GLY A 182 30.47 -21.06 -8.94
C GLY A 182 29.34 -21.13 -7.93
N ILE A 183 28.57 -20.05 -7.79
CA ILE A 183 27.43 -19.93 -6.88
C ILE A 183 26.23 -19.31 -7.59
N ASN A 184 25.02 -19.69 -7.18
CA ASN A 184 23.79 -19.04 -7.63
C ASN A 184 23.42 -17.92 -6.67
N VAL A 185 23.12 -16.74 -7.20
CA VAL A 185 22.72 -15.56 -6.41
C VAL A 185 21.48 -14.95 -7.04
N GLY A 186 21.60 -14.14 -8.11
CA GLY A 186 20.45 -13.56 -8.82
C GLY A 186 19.51 -14.59 -9.45
N ASN A 187 20.05 -15.75 -9.80
CA ASN A 187 19.32 -16.88 -10.36
C ASN A 187 18.97 -17.96 -9.32
N TYR A 188 19.07 -17.69 -8.01
CA TYR A 188 18.91 -18.74 -6.99
C TYR A 188 17.52 -19.40 -7.05
N TYR A 189 16.46 -18.59 -7.13
CA TYR A 189 15.06 -19.05 -7.18
C TYR A 189 14.46 -19.08 -8.58
N THR A 190 15.25 -18.71 -9.60
CA THR A 190 14.76 -18.71 -10.97
C THR A 190 14.66 -20.13 -11.51
N PRO A 191 13.81 -20.35 -12.54
CA PRO A 191 13.61 -21.65 -13.16
C PRO A 191 14.92 -22.22 -13.69
N ASN A 192 15.28 -23.45 -13.29
CA ASN A 192 16.54 -24.10 -13.70
C ASN A 192 17.80 -23.23 -13.46
N ASN A 193 17.74 -22.28 -12.53
CA ASN A 193 18.78 -21.26 -12.32
C ASN A 193 19.13 -20.47 -13.60
N TYR A 194 18.16 -20.27 -14.49
CA TYR A 194 18.29 -19.35 -15.63
C TYR A 194 18.40 -17.90 -15.18
N SER A 195 18.83 -17.01 -16.06
CA SER A 195 18.97 -15.61 -15.71
C SER A 195 17.64 -15.01 -15.25
N PRO A 196 17.61 -14.14 -14.22
CA PRO A 196 16.42 -13.33 -13.95
C PRO A 196 16.15 -12.30 -15.06
N GLY A 197 17.09 -12.08 -16.00
CA GLY A 197 16.99 -11.11 -17.08
C GLY A 197 17.53 -9.73 -16.69
N CYS A 198 17.97 -8.95 -17.69
CA CYS A 198 18.59 -7.64 -17.46
C CYS A 198 17.62 -6.62 -16.84
N VAL A 199 16.36 -6.60 -17.28
CA VAL A 199 15.33 -5.70 -16.76
C VAL A 199 15.08 -5.95 -15.26
N ALA A 200 14.94 -7.22 -14.85
CA ALA A 200 14.73 -7.58 -13.45
C ALA A 200 15.96 -7.33 -12.59
N THR A 201 17.16 -7.58 -13.12
CA THR A 201 18.42 -7.28 -12.42
C THR A 201 18.54 -5.78 -12.15
N SER A 202 18.24 -4.95 -13.14
CA SER A 202 18.24 -3.48 -13.00
C SER A 202 17.20 -3.00 -12.00
N LEU A 203 15.97 -3.50 -12.06
CA LEU A 203 14.95 -3.17 -11.07
C LEU A 203 15.34 -3.61 -9.65
N SER A 204 15.92 -4.80 -9.50
CA SER A 204 16.36 -5.32 -8.20
C SER A 204 17.43 -4.44 -7.55
N MET A 205 18.41 -3.96 -8.33
CA MET A 205 19.42 -3.03 -7.83
C MET A 205 18.82 -1.69 -7.37
N ILE A 206 17.79 -1.20 -8.07
CA ILE A 206 17.12 0.06 -7.71
C ILE A 206 16.28 -0.11 -6.44
N LEU A 207 15.53 -1.20 -6.32
CA LEU A 207 14.76 -1.49 -5.09
C LEU A 207 15.69 -1.68 -3.88
N HIS A 208 16.83 -2.34 -4.09
CA HIS A 208 17.88 -2.47 -3.07
C HIS A 208 18.51 -1.12 -2.69
N TYR A 209 18.77 -0.24 -3.66
CA TYR A 209 19.25 1.12 -3.40
C TYR A 209 18.30 1.88 -2.48
N TYR A 210 17.00 1.77 -2.72
CA TYR A 210 15.98 2.37 -1.86
C TYR A 210 15.69 1.57 -0.58
N LYS A 211 16.17 0.33 -0.46
CA LYS A 211 15.76 -0.62 0.58
C LYS A 211 14.24 -0.66 0.76
N TRP A 212 13.51 -0.79 -0.35
CA TRP A 212 12.05 -0.68 -0.34
C TRP A 212 11.38 -1.61 -1.35
N PRO A 213 10.20 -2.19 -1.03
CA PRO A 213 9.47 -2.11 0.25
C PRO A 213 9.95 -3.14 1.28
N GLU A 214 9.51 -3.05 2.54
CA GLU A 214 9.66 -4.18 3.49
C GLU A 214 8.79 -5.38 3.05
N THR A 215 7.55 -5.10 2.65
CA THR A 215 6.58 -6.08 2.15
C THR A 215 5.84 -5.53 0.94
N GLY A 216 5.71 -6.35 -0.10
CA GLY A 216 5.01 -5.98 -1.33
C GLY A 216 3.49 -6.10 -1.22
N VAL A 217 2.82 -6.07 -2.38
CA VAL A 217 1.34 -6.10 -2.48
C VAL A 217 0.91 -7.21 -3.43
N GLY A 218 -0.14 -7.95 -3.06
CA GLY A 218 -0.74 -8.97 -3.92
C GLY A 218 0.19 -10.14 -4.30
N SER A 219 -0.13 -10.78 -5.41
CA SER A 219 0.62 -11.89 -6.00
C SER A 219 0.46 -11.86 -7.51
N HIS A 220 1.45 -12.38 -8.23
CA HIS A 220 1.40 -12.47 -9.69
C HIS A 220 1.90 -13.81 -10.18
N THR A 221 1.28 -14.33 -11.24
CA THR A 221 1.73 -15.54 -11.93
C THR A 221 2.15 -15.17 -13.33
N ASN A 222 3.44 -15.33 -13.59
CA ASN A 222 4.00 -15.25 -14.93
C ASN A 222 3.77 -16.58 -15.66
N TYR A 223 3.29 -16.51 -16.91
CA TYR A 223 3.07 -17.67 -17.77
C TYR A 223 4.09 -17.65 -18.91
N ASP A 224 5.15 -18.43 -18.77
CA ASP A 224 6.11 -18.63 -19.83
C ASP A 224 5.63 -19.77 -20.74
N THR A 225 4.97 -19.41 -21.85
CA THR A 225 4.38 -20.36 -22.80
C THR A 225 5.28 -20.67 -24.00
N SER A 226 6.51 -20.14 -24.02
CA SER A 226 7.46 -20.27 -25.12
C SER A 226 8.84 -20.73 -24.62
N GLY A 227 9.74 -21.05 -25.55
CA GLY A 227 11.14 -21.26 -25.20
C GLY A 227 11.47 -22.48 -24.33
N SER A 228 12.42 -22.34 -23.41
CA SER A 228 13.13 -23.42 -22.72
C SER A 228 12.51 -23.82 -21.37
N SER A 229 11.77 -22.93 -20.70
CA SER A 229 11.17 -23.23 -19.39
C SER A 229 9.73 -23.74 -19.49
N GLN A 230 8.93 -23.22 -20.45
CA GLN A 230 7.55 -23.61 -20.76
C GLN A 230 6.69 -23.96 -19.53
N THR A 231 6.59 -23.05 -18.57
CA THR A 231 5.85 -23.26 -17.32
C THR A 231 5.44 -21.93 -16.67
N SER A 232 4.66 -21.99 -15.59
CA SER A 232 4.20 -20.80 -14.86
C SER A 232 4.85 -20.67 -13.49
N TRP A 233 5.16 -19.44 -13.10
CA TRP A 233 5.81 -19.13 -11.83
C TRP A 233 5.04 -18.05 -11.08
N THR A 234 4.81 -18.27 -9.78
CA THR A 234 4.05 -17.35 -8.94
C THR A 234 4.95 -16.71 -7.89
N ALA A 235 4.90 -15.38 -7.81
CA ALA A 235 5.46 -14.61 -6.71
C ALA A 235 4.32 -14.06 -5.84
N ASN A 236 4.42 -14.28 -4.53
CA ASN A 236 3.49 -13.70 -3.56
C ASN A 236 4.18 -12.56 -2.82
N PHE A 237 3.96 -11.34 -3.31
CA PHE A 237 4.58 -10.13 -2.79
C PHE A 237 3.98 -9.71 -1.45
N ALA A 238 2.69 -9.98 -1.21
CA ALA A 238 2.01 -9.70 0.06
C ALA A 238 2.55 -10.53 1.23
N SER A 239 3.16 -11.69 0.95
CA SER A 239 3.86 -12.49 1.96
C SER A 239 5.37 -12.27 1.99
N ALA A 240 5.90 -11.42 1.11
CA ALA A 240 7.33 -11.17 1.03
C ALA A 240 7.80 -10.34 2.23
N ASN A 241 8.93 -10.74 2.81
CA ASN A 241 9.67 -9.92 3.75
C ASN A 241 11.08 -9.73 3.18
N TYR A 242 11.33 -8.59 2.54
CA TYR A 242 12.61 -8.32 1.91
C TYR A 242 13.61 -7.84 2.98
N ASN A 243 14.46 -8.76 3.45
CA ASN A 243 15.54 -8.39 4.37
C ASN A 243 16.68 -7.72 3.60
N TRP A 244 16.58 -6.39 3.44
CA TRP A 244 17.56 -5.60 2.71
C TRP A 244 18.97 -5.64 3.32
N ASP A 245 19.10 -5.88 4.62
CA ASP A 245 20.42 -5.93 5.29
C ASP A 245 21.18 -7.23 5.01
N ASP A 246 20.49 -8.29 4.62
CA ASP A 246 21.11 -9.53 4.13
C ASP A 246 21.51 -9.45 2.64
N MET A 247 21.12 -8.38 1.93
CA MET A 247 21.49 -8.21 0.52
C MET A 247 22.81 -7.43 0.42
N LEU A 248 23.89 -8.10 0.02
CA LEU A 248 25.21 -7.49 -0.11
C LEU A 248 25.29 -6.58 -1.34
N ASN A 249 26.16 -5.57 -1.32
CA ASN A 249 26.43 -4.74 -2.50
C ASN A 249 27.13 -5.53 -3.64
N GLU A 250 27.99 -6.49 -3.31
CA GLU A 250 28.79 -7.26 -4.26
C GLU A 250 28.87 -8.73 -3.82
N TYR A 251 28.78 -9.64 -4.80
CA TYR A 251 28.88 -11.09 -4.57
C TYR A 251 30.02 -11.76 -5.35
N TYR A 252 30.50 -11.15 -6.43
CA TYR A 252 31.50 -11.76 -7.30
C TYR A 252 32.90 -11.62 -6.70
N GLY A 253 33.56 -12.76 -6.46
CA GLY A 253 34.84 -12.80 -5.75
C GLY A 253 34.71 -12.42 -4.27
N VAL A 254 33.50 -12.36 -3.73
CA VAL A 254 33.20 -11.97 -2.35
C VAL A 254 32.62 -13.17 -1.59
N SER A 255 33.04 -13.33 -0.34
CA SER A 255 32.46 -14.32 0.56
C SER A 255 31.05 -13.93 0.96
N SER A 256 30.09 -14.84 0.82
CA SER A 256 28.68 -14.59 1.16
C SER A 256 28.07 -15.85 1.77
N THR A 257 27.23 -15.70 2.78
CA THR A 257 26.45 -16.80 3.36
C THR A 257 25.29 -17.21 2.45
N LEU A 258 24.75 -18.42 2.67
CA LEU A 258 23.58 -18.90 1.93
C LEU A 258 22.37 -17.96 2.12
N THR A 259 22.14 -17.45 3.33
CA THR A 259 21.07 -16.49 3.61
C THR A 259 21.21 -15.23 2.78
N GLN A 260 22.43 -14.68 2.67
CA GLN A 260 22.69 -13.49 1.86
C GLN A 260 22.48 -13.76 0.36
N GLN A 261 22.87 -14.95 -0.13
CA GLN A 261 22.64 -15.34 -1.54
C GLN A 261 21.14 -15.48 -1.84
N GLN A 262 20.41 -16.11 -0.92
CA GLN A 262 18.96 -16.28 -1.02
C GLN A 262 18.21 -14.95 -0.95
N ALA A 263 18.62 -14.00 -0.10
CA ALA A 263 17.99 -12.69 0.00
C ALA A 263 18.00 -11.94 -1.35
N MET A 264 19.17 -11.87 -2.02
CA MET A 264 19.28 -11.24 -3.34
C MET A 264 18.56 -12.05 -4.43
N GLY A 265 18.64 -13.38 -4.38
CA GLY A 265 17.89 -14.24 -5.31
C GLY A 265 16.38 -14.09 -5.18
N TYR A 266 15.88 -13.83 -3.98
CA TYR A 266 14.45 -13.70 -3.70
C TYR A 266 13.88 -12.42 -4.34
N ILE A 267 14.54 -11.27 -4.16
CA ILE A 267 14.13 -10.03 -4.83
C ILE A 267 14.29 -10.14 -6.37
N SER A 268 15.33 -10.82 -6.85
CA SER A 268 15.54 -11.05 -8.29
C SER A 268 14.42 -11.89 -8.92
N PHE A 269 13.99 -12.95 -8.25
CA PHE A 269 12.87 -13.77 -8.72
C PHE A 269 11.53 -13.03 -8.67
N HIS A 270 11.30 -12.21 -7.63
CA HIS A 270 10.08 -11.40 -7.50
C HIS A 270 10.01 -10.33 -8.60
N THR A 271 11.09 -9.58 -8.83
CA THR A 271 11.14 -8.58 -9.91
C THR A 271 10.98 -9.24 -11.28
N ALA A 272 11.65 -10.36 -11.55
CA ALA A 272 11.48 -11.08 -12.81
C ALA A 272 10.05 -11.58 -13.01
N THR A 273 9.44 -12.19 -11.99
CA THR A 273 8.04 -12.63 -12.07
C THR A 273 7.10 -11.46 -12.30
N SER A 274 7.27 -10.33 -11.60
CA SER A 274 6.44 -9.13 -11.77
C SER A 274 6.51 -8.50 -13.17
N LEU A 275 7.57 -8.80 -13.92
CA LEU A 275 7.84 -8.27 -15.25
C LEU A 275 7.47 -9.26 -16.36
N ASP A 276 6.78 -10.36 -16.04
CA ASP A 276 6.43 -11.41 -17.00
C ASP A 276 7.66 -11.89 -17.81
N MET A 277 8.72 -12.28 -17.07
CA MET A 277 10.00 -12.70 -17.63
C MET A 277 9.88 -13.98 -18.46
N ASP A 278 10.39 -13.96 -19.68
CA ASP A 278 10.54 -15.13 -20.54
C ASP A 278 11.87 -15.83 -20.20
N TYR A 279 11.81 -16.99 -19.51
CA TYR A 279 12.97 -17.59 -18.86
C TYR A 279 13.73 -18.56 -19.78
N GLU A 280 14.77 -18.05 -20.42
CA GLU A 280 15.57 -18.87 -21.34
C GLU A 280 16.98 -19.27 -20.85
N SER A 281 17.40 -20.48 -21.24
CA SER A 281 18.75 -21.01 -20.98
C SER A 281 19.88 -20.17 -21.57
N SER A 282 19.57 -19.43 -22.65
CA SER A 282 20.52 -18.56 -23.36
C SER A 282 20.41 -17.08 -23.02
N GLY A 283 19.52 -16.71 -22.10
CA GLY A 283 19.28 -15.34 -21.65
C GLY A 283 17.80 -14.97 -21.64
N SER A 284 17.30 -14.63 -20.46
CA SER A 284 15.89 -14.31 -20.22
C SER A 284 15.55 -12.86 -20.57
N THR A 285 14.34 -12.63 -21.09
CA THR A 285 13.95 -11.33 -21.66
C THR A 285 12.62 -10.80 -21.11
N SER A 286 12.54 -9.49 -21.01
CA SER A 286 11.33 -8.71 -20.72
C SER A 286 11.56 -7.27 -21.22
N ASN A 287 10.63 -6.36 -20.96
CA ASN A 287 10.69 -4.98 -21.43
C ASN A 287 10.59 -3.99 -20.25
N ILE A 288 11.34 -2.89 -20.33
CA ILE A 288 11.38 -1.85 -19.30
C ILE A 288 10.06 -1.08 -19.19
N ASP A 289 9.22 -1.09 -20.23
CA ASP A 289 7.89 -0.46 -20.22
C ASP A 289 6.92 -1.11 -19.22
N ARG A 290 7.19 -2.35 -18.79
CA ARG A 290 6.45 -3.06 -17.75
C ARG A 290 6.81 -2.59 -16.33
N ILE A 291 7.97 -1.96 -16.13
CA ILE A 291 8.45 -1.56 -14.81
C ILE A 291 7.42 -0.69 -14.07
N PRO A 292 6.88 0.42 -14.62
CA PRO A 292 5.88 1.24 -13.93
C PRO A 292 4.68 0.47 -13.38
N SER A 293 4.12 -0.44 -14.17
CA SER A 293 2.98 -1.27 -13.74
C SER A 293 3.38 -2.25 -12.64
N ALA A 294 4.54 -2.90 -12.79
CA ALA A 294 5.06 -3.86 -11.83
C ALA A 294 5.36 -3.22 -10.47
N ILE A 295 6.03 -2.06 -10.46
CA ILE A 295 6.37 -1.37 -9.20
C ILE A 295 5.15 -0.82 -8.49
N GLY A 296 4.18 -0.25 -9.23
CA GLY A 296 2.95 0.28 -8.66
C GLY A 296 2.03 -0.83 -8.12
N SER A 297 2.00 -1.99 -8.78
CA SER A 297 1.13 -3.10 -8.36
C SER A 297 1.70 -3.92 -7.21
N TYR A 298 3.03 -4.06 -7.12
CA TYR A 298 3.65 -5.09 -6.29
C TYR A 298 4.74 -4.57 -5.33
N PHE A 299 5.36 -3.42 -5.61
CA PHE A 299 6.53 -2.94 -4.87
C PHE A 299 6.36 -1.58 -4.21
N ARG A 300 5.14 -1.01 -4.18
CA ARG A 300 4.85 0.26 -3.49
C ARG A 300 5.79 1.37 -3.95
N ALA A 301 5.87 1.55 -5.26
CA ALA A 301 6.70 2.55 -5.88
C ALA A 301 6.03 3.03 -7.16
N SER A 302 6.31 4.27 -7.53
CA SER A 302 5.80 4.90 -8.74
C SER A 302 6.94 5.15 -9.72
N GLY A 303 6.61 5.40 -10.98
CA GLY A 303 7.55 5.72 -12.04
C GLY A 303 6.84 5.76 -13.37
N HIS A 304 7.52 6.24 -14.42
CA HIS A 304 6.90 6.31 -15.73
C HIS A 304 7.91 6.06 -16.86
N HIS A 305 7.44 5.34 -17.88
CA HIS A 305 8.24 4.97 -19.04
C HIS A 305 8.17 6.05 -20.12
N GLN A 306 9.31 6.41 -20.70
CA GLN A 306 9.39 7.33 -21.83
C GLN A 306 10.39 6.88 -22.89
N TYR A 307 10.01 7.06 -24.16
CA TYR A 307 10.90 6.86 -25.29
C TYR A 307 11.89 8.03 -25.42
N SER A 308 13.05 7.77 -26.04
CA SER A 308 14.08 8.81 -26.28
C SER A 308 13.66 9.92 -27.25
N SER A 309 12.52 9.74 -27.94
CA SER A 309 11.86 10.78 -28.73
C SER A 309 11.14 11.83 -27.88
N TRP A 310 10.96 11.59 -26.57
CA TRP A 310 10.37 12.56 -25.65
C TRP A 310 11.27 13.79 -25.52
N SER A 311 10.71 14.99 -25.71
CA SER A 311 11.49 16.24 -25.77
C SER A 311 12.31 16.51 -24.52
N ASN A 312 11.83 16.04 -23.36
CA ASN A 312 12.45 16.27 -22.05
C ASN A 312 13.29 15.07 -21.58
N PHE A 313 13.51 14.05 -22.42
CA PHE A 313 14.17 12.81 -22.03
C PHE A 313 15.52 13.05 -21.34
N TRP A 314 16.38 13.87 -21.94
CA TRP A 314 17.72 14.13 -21.42
C TRP A 314 17.71 15.09 -20.22
N SER A 315 16.87 16.13 -20.25
CA SER A 315 16.76 17.05 -19.11
C SER A 315 16.20 16.33 -17.88
N ARG A 316 15.20 15.45 -18.06
CA ARG A 316 14.64 14.66 -16.97
C ARG A 316 15.61 13.60 -16.45
N MET A 317 16.42 13.01 -17.33
CA MET A 317 17.52 12.13 -16.93
C MET A 317 18.51 12.86 -16.03
N HIS A 318 18.89 14.09 -16.39
CA HIS A 318 19.76 14.91 -15.54
C HIS A 318 19.11 15.20 -14.20
N GLU A 319 17.87 15.71 -14.17
CA GLU A 319 17.14 16.00 -12.92
C GLU A 319 17.04 14.79 -11.99
N ASN A 320 16.70 13.60 -12.52
CA ASN A 320 16.66 12.37 -11.73
C ASN A 320 18.03 12.05 -11.11
N LEU A 321 19.10 12.11 -11.90
CA LEU A 321 20.44 11.82 -11.41
C LEU A 321 20.96 12.89 -10.46
N GLU A 322 20.59 14.15 -10.64
CA GLU A 322 20.91 15.25 -9.71
C GLU A 322 20.30 14.99 -8.32
N ASN A 323 19.08 14.46 -8.30
CA ASN A 323 18.33 14.16 -7.08
C ASN A 323 18.58 12.75 -6.52
N GLY A 324 19.51 11.99 -7.10
CA GLY A 324 19.86 10.67 -6.57
C GLY A 324 18.88 9.55 -6.95
N HIS A 325 18.21 9.66 -8.10
CA HIS A 325 17.28 8.67 -8.64
C HIS A 325 17.92 7.91 -9.81
N PRO A 326 18.35 6.65 -9.62
CA PRO A 326 18.89 5.81 -10.69
C PRO A 326 17.82 5.43 -11.72
N ILE A 327 18.22 5.30 -12.98
CA ILE A 327 17.32 5.21 -14.14
C ILE A 327 17.64 3.94 -14.93
N PRO A 328 16.74 2.95 -14.99
CA PRO A 328 16.91 1.84 -15.93
C PRO A 328 16.62 2.35 -17.34
N ILE A 329 17.50 2.05 -18.27
CA ILE A 329 17.37 2.45 -19.68
C ILE A 329 17.27 1.22 -20.57
N ALA A 330 16.60 1.35 -21.71
CA ALA A 330 16.67 0.37 -22.79
C ALA A 330 17.67 0.87 -23.84
N ILE A 331 18.56 -0.04 -24.24
CA ILE A 331 19.48 0.20 -25.35
C ILE A 331 19.23 -0.88 -26.41
N ASP A 332 19.09 -0.47 -27.68
CA ASP A 332 18.71 -1.36 -28.79
C ASP A 332 19.86 -1.77 -29.69
N ALA A 333 20.23 -3.06 -29.80
CA ALA A 333 21.27 -3.51 -30.74
C ALA A 333 20.83 -3.64 -32.20
N SER A 334 21.78 -3.42 -33.11
CA SER A 334 21.67 -3.63 -34.55
C SER A 334 21.51 -5.11 -34.90
N SER A 335 21.81 -6.01 -33.96
CA SER A 335 21.50 -7.44 -34.04
C SER A 335 20.03 -7.76 -33.69
N GLY A 336 19.28 -6.78 -33.18
CA GLY A 336 17.91 -6.95 -32.67
C GLY A 336 17.82 -7.37 -31.20
N VAL A 337 18.95 -7.61 -30.51
CA VAL A 337 18.99 -7.98 -29.08
C VAL A 337 19.10 -6.72 -28.22
N GLY A 338 18.16 -6.46 -27.31
CA GLY A 338 18.18 -5.32 -26.39
C GLY A 338 18.94 -5.62 -25.09
N HIS A 339 19.35 -4.56 -24.36
CA HIS A 339 19.89 -4.67 -23.00
C HIS A 339 19.33 -3.54 -22.12
N ALA A 340 19.25 -3.80 -20.82
CA ALA A 340 18.68 -2.86 -19.86
C ALA A 340 19.65 -2.56 -18.69
N PRO A 341 20.67 -1.69 -18.87
CA PRO A 341 21.52 -1.24 -17.77
C PRO A 341 20.84 -0.13 -16.93
N VAL A 342 21.43 0.18 -15.78
CA VAL A 342 21.05 1.35 -14.98
C VAL A 342 22.03 2.49 -15.21
N VAL A 343 21.51 3.66 -15.53
CA VAL A 343 22.23 4.92 -15.44
C VAL A 343 22.05 5.46 -14.04
N ASP A 344 23.12 5.54 -13.28
CA ASP A 344 23.09 5.94 -11.87
C ASP A 344 24.08 7.07 -11.57
N GLY A 345 24.65 7.69 -12.59
CA GLY A 345 25.44 8.89 -12.42
C GLY A 345 25.68 9.60 -13.73
N TYR A 346 26.00 10.89 -13.66
CA TYR A 346 26.50 11.64 -14.81
C TYR A 346 27.44 12.75 -14.38
N ARG A 347 28.31 13.18 -15.30
CA ARG A 347 29.27 14.23 -15.04
C ARG A 347 29.61 15.06 -16.27
N TYR A 348 29.98 16.31 -16.03
CA TYR A 348 30.36 17.30 -17.04
C TYR A 348 31.21 18.42 -16.42
N ASN A 349 31.86 19.23 -17.26
CA ASN A 349 32.57 20.43 -16.84
C ASN A 349 31.67 21.65 -17.01
N GLU A 350 31.26 22.24 -15.89
CA GLU A 350 30.45 23.46 -15.85
C GLU A 350 31.19 24.65 -16.47
N GLY A 351 30.45 25.45 -17.25
CA GLY A 351 30.98 26.63 -17.93
C GLY A 351 31.89 26.33 -19.13
N ASP A 352 32.13 25.05 -19.47
CA ASP A 352 32.78 24.67 -20.72
C ASP A 352 31.72 24.27 -21.76
N PRO A 353 31.42 25.13 -22.76
CA PRO A 353 30.44 24.81 -23.80
C PRO A 353 30.88 23.66 -24.72
N GLU A 354 32.13 23.22 -24.61
CA GLU A 354 32.69 22.05 -25.30
C GLU A 354 32.73 20.81 -24.37
N SER A 355 32.14 20.88 -23.17
CA SER A 355 32.09 19.74 -22.25
C SER A 355 31.17 18.65 -22.77
N GLU A 356 31.65 17.41 -22.64
CA GLU A 356 30.87 16.21 -22.89
C GLU A 356 30.19 15.75 -21.59
N PHE A 357 29.02 15.13 -21.74
CA PHE A 357 28.37 14.38 -20.66
C PHE A 357 28.84 12.93 -20.69
N TYR A 358 29.36 12.45 -19.57
CA TYR A 358 29.62 11.04 -19.34
C TYR A 358 28.60 10.52 -18.34
N TYR A 359 27.99 9.39 -18.68
CA TYR A 359 26.98 8.70 -17.87
C TYR A 359 27.59 7.43 -17.31
N HIS A 360 27.47 7.23 -16.00
CA HIS A 360 27.87 5.97 -15.38
C HIS A 360 26.83 4.90 -15.72
N LEU A 361 27.31 3.75 -16.21
CA LEU A 361 26.49 2.61 -16.58
C LEU A 361 26.81 1.44 -15.66
N ASN A 362 25.83 1.06 -14.85
CA ASN A 362 25.84 -0.22 -14.16
C ASN A 362 25.20 -1.27 -15.08
N MET A 363 26.02 -2.20 -15.57
CA MET A 363 25.60 -3.17 -16.60
C MET A 363 24.77 -4.32 -16.05
N GLY A 364 24.70 -4.49 -14.73
CA GLY A 364 24.02 -5.63 -14.10
C GLY A 364 24.74 -6.95 -14.31
N TRP A 365 26.08 -6.93 -14.36
CA TRP A 365 26.94 -8.12 -14.56
C TRP A 365 28.11 -8.18 -13.59
N TYR A 366 27.82 -8.04 -12.30
CA TYR A 366 28.82 -8.16 -11.24
C TYR A 366 30.00 -7.19 -11.42
N GLY A 367 29.70 -5.94 -11.80
CA GLY A 367 30.68 -4.88 -12.06
C GLY A 367 31.48 -5.02 -13.36
N THR A 368 31.37 -6.14 -14.07
CA THR A 368 32.00 -6.32 -15.37
C THR A 368 31.40 -5.34 -16.37
N SER A 369 32.26 -4.62 -17.10
CA SER A 369 31.85 -3.64 -18.11
C SER A 369 31.17 -2.37 -17.55
N ASN A 370 31.11 -2.19 -16.22
CA ASN A 370 30.70 -0.90 -15.65
C ASN A 370 31.69 0.19 -16.06
N ALA A 371 31.15 1.26 -16.62
CA ALA A 371 31.93 2.30 -17.23
C ALA A 371 31.15 3.60 -17.33
N TRP A 372 31.90 4.68 -17.39
CA TRP A 372 31.38 5.95 -17.80
C TRP A 372 31.41 6.04 -19.33
N TYR A 373 30.27 6.39 -19.93
CA TYR A 373 30.06 6.33 -21.37
C TYR A 373 29.33 7.58 -21.89
N ARG A 374 29.60 7.97 -23.13
CA ARG A 374 28.90 9.07 -23.80
C ARG A 374 27.60 8.57 -24.43
N LEU A 375 26.48 8.74 -23.73
CA LEU A 375 25.16 8.32 -24.22
C LEU A 375 24.48 9.33 -25.15
N GLN A 376 24.78 10.63 -25.02
CA GLN A 376 24.17 11.67 -25.85
C GLN A 376 24.82 11.78 -27.23
N GLY A 377 24.04 12.26 -28.20
CA GLY A 377 24.51 12.58 -29.56
C GLY A 377 24.46 11.39 -30.52
N SER A 378 25.50 11.22 -31.35
CA SER A 378 25.61 10.09 -32.28
C SER A 378 26.04 8.81 -31.55
N PHE A 379 25.25 8.39 -30.56
CA PHE A 379 25.49 7.16 -29.82
C PHE A 379 25.32 5.94 -30.74
N SER A 380 26.21 4.97 -30.62
CA SER A 380 26.04 3.66 -31.23
C SER A 380 27.06 2.70 -30.68
N ALA A 381 26.60 1.68 -30.01
CA ALA A 381 27.45 0.96 -29.12
C ALA A 381 27.04 -0.53 -29.13
N GLY A 382 27.72 -1.41 -29.86
CA GLY A 382 27.59 -2.87 -29.66
C GLY A 382 26.50 -3.52 -30.47
N GLY A 383 26.33 -2.99 -31.67
CA GLY A 383 25.05 -2.92 -32.32
C GLY A 383 24.15 -1.90 -31.65
N TYR A 384 24.30 -1.58 -30.36
CA TYR A 384 23.35 -0.74 -29.62
C TYR A 384 23.22 0.69 -30.15
N THR A 385 22.35 0.94 -31.11
CA THR A 385 22.39 2.16 -31.92
C THR A 385 21.78 3.38 -31.26
N SER A 386 21.04 3.17 -30.18
CA SER A 386 20.22 4.20 -29.55
C SER A 386 19.86 3.77 -28.15
N VAL A 387 19.89 4.72 -27.21
CA VAL A 387 19.01 4.66 -26.05
C VAL A 387 17.59 4.81 -26.59
N SER A 388 16.76 3.80 -26.42
CA SER A 388 15.41 3.75 -27.00
C SER A 388 14.36 4.22 -26.03
N ALA A 389 14.54 3.94 -24.75
CA ALA A 389 13.65 4.37 -23.69
C ALA A 389 14.32 4.36 -22.31
N ALA A 390 13.63 4.91 -21.31
CA ALA A 390 14.02 4.92 -19.91
C ALA A 390 12.78 4.92 -19.01
N VAL A 391 12.97 4.54 -17.75
CA VAL A 391 11.95 4.72 -16.69
C VAL A 391 12.41 5.81 -15.75
N PHE A 392 11.69 6.92 -15.74
CA PHE A 392 11.99 8.07 -14.91
C PHE A 392 11.13 8.05 -13.65
N ASP A 393 11.60 8.79 -12.64
CA ASP A 393 10.88 9.06 -11.40
C ASP A 393 10.52 7.78 -10.65
N LEU A 394 11.41 6.79 -10.69
CA LEU A 394 11.25 5.54 -9.97
C LEU A 394 11.47 5.80 -8.47
N LEU A 395 10.37 5.98 -7.74
CA LEU A 395 10.36 6.47 -6.36
C LEU A 395 9.49 5.58 -5.47
N PRO A 396 10.03 5.08 -4.34
CA PRO A 396 9.23 4.51 -3.26
C PRO A 396 8.02 5.35 -2.86
N GLU A 397 6.88 4.70 -2.71
CA GLU A 397 5.66 5.27 -2.12
C GLU A 397 5.66 4.97 -0.62
N PRO A 398 5.09 5.85 0.23
CA PRO A 398 4.94 5.53 1.64
C PRO A 398 4.01 4.31 1.84
N ALA A 399 4.16 3.61 2.95
CA ALA A 399 3.30 2.50 3.33
C ALA A 399 2.79 2.67 4.76
N PHE A 400 1.48 2.62 4.96
CA PHE A 400 0.92 2.57 6.31
C PHE A 400 1.41 1.35 7.08
N VAL A 401 1.66 1.53 8.38
CA VAL A 401 2.16 0.48 9.28
C VAL A 401 1.10 -0.59 9.49
N GLU A 402 -0.14 -0.17 9.68
CA GLU A 402 -1.30 -1.05 9.87
C GLU A 402 -2.06 -1.17 8.55
N SER A 403 -2.63 -2.36 8.28
CA SER A 403 -3.44 -2.59 7.07
C SER A 403 -4.88 -2.09 7.23
N ASN A 404 -5.35 -1.95 8.46
CA ASN A 404 -6.64 -1.38 8.84
C ASN A 404 -6.58 -0.91 10.29
N ILE A 405 -7.42 0.06 10.65
CA ILE A 405 -7.56 0.56 12.01
C ILE A 405 -9.03 0.43 12.41
N THR A 406 -9.29 -0.15 13.58
CA THR A 406 -10.57 0.02 14.26
C THR A 406 -10.33 1.03 15.38
N ALA A 407 -10.79 2.26 15.18
CA ALA A 407 -10.57 3.33 16.15
C ALA A 407 -11.43 3.07 17.40
N THR A 408 -10.95 3.47 18.57
CA THR A 408 -11.74 3.43 19.82
C THR A 408 -12.43 4.75 20.11
N SER A 409 -12.18 5.79 19.31
CA SER A 409 -12.83 7.09 19.41
C SER A 409 -12.82 7.78 18.04
N LYS A 410 -13.48 8.94 17.94
CA LYS A 410 -13.43 9.80 16.75
C LYS A 410 -12.05 10.42 16.48
N THR A 411 -11.09 10.27 17.41
CA THR A 411 -9.69 10.70 17.24
C THR A 411 -8.75 9.50 17.22
N PHE A 412 -7.91 9.42 16.19
CA PHE A 412 -6.97 8.30 15.99
C PHE A 412 -5.70 8.78 15.28
N ILE A 413 -4.68 7.92 15.29
CA ILE A 413 -3.37 8.21 14.70
C ILE A 413 -3.18 7.37 13.45
N LEU A 414 -2.81 8.02 12.35
CA LEU A 414 -2.37 7.41 11.10
C LEU A 414 -0.84 7.39 11.11
N ASN A 415 -0.24 6.21 10.89
CA ASN A 415 1.21 6.03 10.90
C ASN A 415 1.65 5.33 9.61
N TRP A 416 2.70 5.85 8.96
CA TRP A 416 3.30 5.23 7.80
C TRP A 416 4.83 5.17 7.90
N LYS A 417 5.43 4.38 7.01
CA LYS A 417 6.85 4.28 6.76
C LYS A 417 7.16 4.79 5.36
N THR A 418 8.41 5.12 5.14
CA THR A 418 8.97 5.49 3.84
C THR A 418 10.39 4.95 3.74
N SER A 419 10.92 4.90 2.53
CA SER A 419 12.33 4.59 2.31
C SER A 419 13.21 5.65 2.98
N GLU A 420 14.21 5.21 3.75
CA GLU A 420 15.24 6.08 4.34
C GLU A 420 16.17 6.72 3.28
N LYS A 421 16.05 6.29 2.02
CA LYS A 421 16.88 6.73 0.89
C LYS A 421 16.17 7.75 0.01
N ILE A 422 14.87 7.96 0.22
CA ILE A 422 14.16 9.11 -0.34
C ILE A 422 14.34 10.29 0.60
N ASN A 423 14.78 11.42 0.03
CA ASN A 423 14.73 12.71 0.69
C ASN A 423 13.36 13.35 0.42
N TRP A 424 12.41 13.17 1.35
CA TRP A 424 11.07 13.75 1.25
C TRP A 424 10.99 15.07 2.03
N ASP A 425 10.24 16.03 1.50
CA ASP A 425 10.07 17.36 2.11
C ASP A 425 8.85 17.40 3.05
N ALA A 426 7.77 16.73 2.64
CA ALA A 426 6.49 16.68 3.33
C ALA A 426 5.62 15.54 2.79
N PHE A 427 4.48 15.28 3.41
CA PHE A 427 3.46 14.36 2.92
C PHE A 427 2.14 15.06 2.62
N GLU A 428 1.45 14.55 1.61
CA GLU A 428 0.03 14.82 1.39
C GLU A 428 -0.79 13.61 1.83
N LEU A 429 -1.72 13.87 2.74
CA LEU A 429 -2.71 12.90 3.21
C LEU A 429 -4.07 13.25 2.61
N GLN A 430 -4.70 12.25 2.00
CA GLN A 430 -6.06 12.37 1.51
C GLN A 430 -7.00 11.41 2.23
N GLU A 431 -8.27 11.80 2.31
CA GLU A 431 -9.36 11.07 2.93
C GLU A 431 -10.47 10.82 1.92
N SER A 432 -11.11 9.67 2.03
CA SER A 432 -12.32 9.27 1.33
C SER A 432 -13.37 8.78 2.33
N THR A 433 -14.60 9.25 2.15
CA THR A 433 -15.79 8.84 2.93
C THR A 433 -16.77 7.99 2.12
N ASP A 434 -16.46 7.72 0.86
CA ASP A 434 -17.32 6.98 -0.07
C ASP A 434 -16.76 5.58 -0.41
N GLY A 435 -15.87 5.05 0.43
CA GLY A 435 -15.25 3.75 0.18
C GLY A 435 -14.10 3.78 -0.83
N GLY A 436 -13.58 4.96 -1.16
CA GLY A 436 -12.39 5.16 -1.98
C GLY A 436 -12.68 5.58 -3.43
N TYR A 437 -13.92 5.98 -3.77
CA TYR A 437 -14.24 6.47 -5.12
C TYR A 437 -13.72 7.90 -5.33
N SER A 438 -13.78 8.73 -4.30
CA SER A 438 -13.24 10.09 -4.32
C SER A 438 -12.38 10.36 -3.09
N TYR A 439 -11.31 11.13 -3.29
CA TYR A 439 -10.37 11.51 -2.24
C TYR A 439 -10.24 13.03 -2.19
N SER A 440 -10.23 13.57 -0.97
CA SER A 440 -10.02 14.99 -0.69
C SER A 440 -8.75 15.17 0.16
N THR A 441 -7.99 16.22 -0.12
CA THR A 441 -6.76 16.51 0.64
C THR A 441 -7.11 17.06 2.02
N ILE A 442 -6.63 16.38 3.06
CA ILE A 442 -6.77 16.81 4.46
C ILE A 442 -5.60 17.71 4.86
N SER A 443 -4.38 17.34 4.46
CA SER A 443 -3.18 18.13 4.65
C SER A 443 -2.15 17.79 3.58
N ASN A 444 -1.36 18.78 3.16
CA ASN A 444 -0.33 18.65 2.11
C ASN A 444 1.03 19.23 2.54
N ASN A 445 1.28 19.35 3.84
CA ASN A 445 2.55 19.81 4.38
C ASN A 445 2.89 19.07 5.69
N ILE A 446 2.56 17.79 5.78
CA ILE A 446 2.86 16.97 6.97
C ILE A 446 4.36 16.68 6.98
N THR A 447 5.08 17.07 8.03
CA THR A 447 6.55 16.91 8.14
C THR A 447 6.98 15.75 9.03
N ASP A 448 6.05 14.86 9.35
CA ASP A 448 6.26 13.66 10.17
C ASP A 448 5.61 12.46 9.47
N THR A 449 5.95 11.25 9.88
CA THR A 449 5.34 10.00 9.38
C THR A 449 4.12 9.56 10.18
N THR A 450 3.64 10.44 11.06
CA THR A 450 2.45 10.26 11.87
C THR A 450 1.49 11.45 11.70
N TYR A 451 0.19 11.20 11.80
CA TYR A 451 -0.83 12.24 11.74
C TYR A 451 -2.02 11.91 12.64
N THR A 452 -2.36 12.81 13.56
CA THR A 452 -3.57 12.68 14.38
C THR A 452 -4.77 13.21 13.62
N ARG A 453 -5.77 12.36 13.40
CA ARG A 453 -7.01 12.70 12.70
C ARG A 453 -8.20 12.62 13.66
N THR A 454 -9.00 13.67 13.67
CA THR A 454 -10.33 13.69 14.29
C THR A 454 -11.40 13.79 13.19
N VAL A 455 -12.42 12.93 13.26
CA VAL A 455 -13.57 12.93 12.35
C VAL A 455 -14.85 13.37 13.07
N SER A 456 -15.84 13.88 12.34
CA SER A 456 -17.09 14.40 12.92
C SER A 456 -18.13 13.33 13.23
N SER A 457 -18.08 12.19 12.53
CA SER A 457 -19.07 11.11 12.64
C SER A 457 -18.41 9.73 12.63
N ALA A 458 -19.11 8.77 13.20
CA ALA A 458 -18.78 7.36 13.00
C ALA A 458 -18.91 6.97 11.51
N GLY A 459 -18.27 5.86 11.14
CA GLY A 459 -18.28 5.35 9.78
C GLY A 459 -16.93 4.81 9.33
N THR A 460 -16.86 4.45 8.06
CA THR A 460 -15.64 3.94 7.44
C THR A 460 -14.99 5.00 6.59
N TYR A 461 -13.73 5.29 6.89
CA TYR A 461 -12.90 6.25 6.18
C TYR A 461 -11.76 5.51 5.49
N LYS A 462 -11.36 5.99 4.32
CA LYS A 462 -10.12 5.53 3.67
C LYS A 462 -9.10 6.64 3.57
N TYR A 463 -7.85 6.32 3.86
CA TYR A 463 -6.74 7.26 3.81
C TYR A 463 -5.66 6.77 2.87
N ARG A 464 -5.11 7.68 2.08
CA ARG A 464 -3.91 7.44 1.27
C ARG A 464 -2.93 8.59 1.46
N VAL A 465 -1.65 8.29 1.38
CA VAL A 465 -0.59 9.26 1.61
C VAL A 465 0.45 9.20 0.49
N ARG A 466 1.02 10.34 0.12
CA ARG A 466 2.18 10.40 -0.79
C ARG A 466 3.23 11.37 -0.28
N SER A 467 4.49 11.09 -0.58
CA SER A 467 5.61 11.98 -0.28
C SER A 467 5.75 13.06 -1.34
N LYS A 468 6.10 14.26 -0.89
CA LYS A 468 6.69 15.32 -1.70
C LYS A 468 8.18 15.05 -1.79
N VAL A 469 8.69 14.86 -2.99
CA VAL A 469 10.10 14.56 -3.26
C VAL A 469 10.61 15.60 -4.24
N ASP A 470 11.78 16.17 -4.00
CA ASP A 470 12.37 17.23 -4.83
C ASP A 470 11.42 18.42 -5.07
N GLY A 471 10.64 18.81 -4.05
CA GLY A 471 9.65 19.87 -4.15
C GLY A 471 8.37 19.50 -4.94
N ASN A 472 8.22 18.25 -5.40
CA ASN A 472 7.13 17.81 -6.27
C ASN A 472 6.29 16.68 -5.67
N TYR A 473 4.99 16.71 -5.94
CA TYR A 473 4.11 15.56 -5.74
C TYR A 473 3.94 14.79 -7.04
N TYR A 474 4.50 13.59 -7.10
CA TYR A 474 4.46 12.76 -8.30
C TYR A 474 3.07 12.18 -8.52
N ALA A 475 2.63 12.10 -9.78
CA ALA A 475 1.39 11.45 -10.12
C ALA A 475 1.47 9.95 -9.78
N ASN A 476 0.37 9.38 -9.29
CA ASN A 476 0.26 7.97 -8.92
C ASN A 476 1.25 7.48 -7.84
N SER A 477 1.82 8.38 -7.03
CA SER A 477 2.74 8.04 -5.92
C SER A 477 2.03 7.87 -4.56
N TYR A 478 0.72 7.58 -4.59
CA TYR A 478 -0.04 7.37 -3.37
C TYR A 478 0.15 5.95 -2.87
N SER A 479 0.28 5.82 -1.56
CA SER A 479 0.16 4.55 -0.87
C SER A 479 -1.14 3.83 -1.24
N GLU A 480 -1.12 2.51 -1.15
CA GLU A 480 -2.36 1.74 -0.98
C GLU A 480 -3.19 2.35 0.16
N PRO A 481 -4.51 2.52 -0.03
CA PRO A 481 -5.33 3.14 0.97
C PRO A 481 -5.53 2.21 2.16
N ILE A 482 -5.48 2.77 3.37
CA ILE A 482 -5.92 2.06 4.57
C ILE A 482 -7.36 2.40 4.89
N GLU A 483 -8.04 1.43 5.50
CA GLU A 483 -9.39 1.59 6.01
C GLU A 483 -9.34 1.84 7.53
N VAL A 484 -10.05 2.88 7.96
CA VAL A 484 -10.27 3.19 9.38
C VAL A 484 -11.76 3.11 9.65
N VAL A 485 -12.15 2.19 10.52
CA VAL A 485 -13.53 2.07 11.02
C VAL A 485 -13.62 2.83 12.33
N VAL A 486 -14.42 3.88 12.36
CA VAL A 486 -14.76 4.64 13.57
C VAL A 486 -16.12 4.15 14.06
N PRO A 487 -16.20 3.54 15.25
CA PRO A 487 -17.44 2.98 15.77
C PRO A 487 -18.45 4.08 16.08
N PHE A 488 -19.73 3.72 16.01
CA PHE A 488 -20.80 4.54 16.55
C PHE A 488 -20.66 4.60 18.08
N GLU A 489 -20.63 5.82 18.63
CA GLU A 489 -20.79 6.02 20.07
C GLU A 489 -22.22 5.61 20.42
N TYR A 490 -22.37 4.62 21.30
CA TYR A 490 -23.68 4.17 21.75
C TYR A 490 -24.02 4.95 23.02
N ILE A 491 -25.00 5.84 22.91
CA ILE A 491 -25.47 6.70 23.99
C ILE A 491 -26.83 6.19 24.43
N TYR A 492 -27.06 6.12 25.74
CA TYR A 492 -28.36 5.80 26.32
C TYR A 492 -28.54 6.54 27.64
N LEU A 493 -29.77 6.50 28.13
CA LEU A 493 -30.19 7.24 29.31
C LEU A 493 -30.28 6.32 30.53
N ASP A 494 -29.61 6.68 31.61
CA ASP A 494 -29.60 5.97 32.90
C ASP A 494 -30.53 6.67 33.89
N PHE A 495 -31.46 5.91 34.47
CA PHE A 495 -32.42 6.39 35.48
C PHE A 495 -31.95 5.97 36.86
N ASP A 496 -31.72 6.94 37.74
CA ASP A 496 -31.12 6.76 39.07
C ASP A 496 -32.10 6.29 40.18
N GLY A 497 -33.30 5.85 39.82
CA GLY A 497 -34.36 5.55 40.78
C GLY A 497 -35.18 6.75 41.25
N ASN A 498 -34.96 7.95 40.72
CA ASN A 498 -35.81 9.14 40.89
C ASN A 498 -36.11 9.86 39.55
N ASP A 499 -35.43 9.50 38.47
CA ASP A 499 -35.62 10.07 37.14
C ASP A 499 -36.95 9.69 36.48
N SER A 500 -37.47 10.60 35.65
CA SER A 500 -38.71 10.39 34.88
C SER A 500 -38.90 11.47 33.82
N PHE A 501 -39.47 11.05 32.69
CA PHE A 501 -39.89 11.92 31.60
C PHE A 501 -41.40 11.82 31.40
N PHE A 502 -41.97 12.85 30.81
CA PHE A 502 -43.34 12.79 30.32
C PHE A 502 -43.46 13.43 28.94
N VAL A 503 -44.44 12.95 28.18
CA VAL A 503 -44.86 13.51 26.90
C VAL A 503 -46.36 13.79 26.99
N TYR A 504 -46.73 15.07 26.91
CA TYR A 504 -48.15 15.43 26.86
C TYR A 504 -48.76 14.98 25.54
N GLU A 505 -50.04 14.61 25.60
CA GLU A 505 -50.83 14.40 24.40
C GLU A 505 -50.81 15.66 23.53
N ASN A 506 -50.70 15.48 22.21
CA ASN A 506 -50.71 16.60 21.27
C ASN A 506 -52.14 16.91 20.79
N SER A 507 -52.31 18.00 20.04
CA SER A 507 -53.64 18.38 19.52
C SER A 507 -54.23 17.40 18.51
N ASN A 508 -53.41 16.50 17.94
CA ASN A 508 -53.83 15.50 16.96
C ASN A 508 -54.22 14.16 17.62
N ASN A 509 -54.05 14.04 18.94
CA ASN A 509 -54.26 12.82 19.72
C ASN A 509 -53.42 11.63 19.20
N ASP A 510 -52.14 11.85 18.88
CA ASP A 510 -51.28 10.84 18.27
C ASP A 510 -51.04 9.59 19.16
N PHE A 511 -51.25 9.64 20.48
CA PHE A 511 -51.21 8.42 21.29
C PHE A 511 -52.52 7.60 21.34
N ASP A 512 -53.60 8.03 20.69
CA ASP A 512 -54.88 7.32 20.69
C ASP A 512 -54.91 6.11 19.71
N ILE A 513 -54.02 5.13 19.98
CA ILE A 513 -53.82 3.90 19.22
C ILE A 513 -54.72 2.76 19.75
N SER A 514 -55.94 2.66 19.23
CA SER A 514 -56.97 1.80 19.86
C SER A 514 -56.81 0.30 19.60
N ASN A 515 -56.70 -0.14 18.34
CA ASN A 515 -56.89 -1.56 17.97
C ASN A 515 -55.68 -2.25 17.37
N THR A 516 -54.75 -1.49 16.79
CA THR A 516 -53.50 -2.00 16.24
C THR A 516 -52.38 -1.12 16.74
N TYR A 517 -51.36 -1.72 17.34
CA TYR A 517 -50.22 -0.97 17.87
C TYR A 517 -49.01 -1.87 18.11
N THR A 518 -47.84 -1.24 18.16
CA THR A 518 -46.64 -1.81 18.78
C THR A 518 -46.07 -0.79 19.75
N ILE A 519 -45.77 -1.23 20.98
CA ILE A 519 -45.07 -0.46 22.00
C ILE A 519 -43.81 -1.23 22.34
N GLU A 520 -42.64 -0.63 22.15
CA GLU A 520 -41.36 -1.29 22.38
C GLU A 520 -40.27 -0.38 22.94
N THR A 521 -39.29 -0.99 23.59
CA THR A 521 -38.10 -0.32 24.15
C THR A 521 -37.03 -1.35 24.53
N TRP A 522 -35.78 -0.89 24.64
CA TRP A 522 -34.70 -1.62 25.29
C TRP A 522 -34.57 -1.17 26.75
N ILE A 523 -34.35 -2.11 27.66
CA ILE A 523 -34.10 -1.85 29.08
C ILE A 523 -32.87 -2.60 29.57
N ASN A 524 -32.14 -2.02 30.51
CA ASN A 524 -31.10 -2.70 31.29
C ASN A 524 -31.31 -2.31 32.75
N ILE A 525 -31.79 -3.24 33.57
CA ILE A 525 -32.24 -2.92 34.93
C ILE A 525 -31.09 -3.10 35.90
N ASP A 526 -30.82 -2.08 36.72
CA ASP A 526 -29.78 -2.14 37.74
C ASP A 526 -30.30 -2.82 39.00
N SER A 527 -31.52 -2.47 39.42
CA SER A 527 -32.16 -3.11 40.56
C SER A 527 -33.69 -2.99 40.55
N ARG A 528 -34.35 -3.83 41.36
CA ARG A 528 -35.79 -3.71 41.65
C ARG A 528 -36.04 -3.86 43.16
N THR A 529 -36.71 -2.88 43.73
CA THR A 529 -37.22 -2.99 45.12
C THR A 529 -38.50 -3.82 45.15
N SER A 530 -38.60 -4.77 46.09
CA SER A 530 -39.80 -5.60 46.23
C SER A 530 -41.04 -4.76 46.57
N GLY A 531 -42.17 -5.04 45.90
CA GLY A 531 -43.44 -4.35 46.12
C GLY A 531 -43.59 -2.96 45.48
N THR A 532 -42.56 -2.41 44.82
CA THR A 532 -42.61 -1.05 44.26
C THR A 532 -43.11 -0.96 42.81
N TYR A 533 -43.13 -2.08 42.08
CA TYR A 533 -43.59 -2.18 40.67
C TYR A 533 -43.02 -1.07 39.75
N PRO A 534 -41.69 -0.95 39.58
CA PRO A 534 -41.05 0.08 38.77
C PRO A 534 -41.62 0.19 37.35
N ILE A 535 -41.83 1.41 36.88
CA ILE A 535 -42.50 1.70 35.60
C ILE A 535 -41.48 1.84 34.49
N ILE A 536 -41.71 1.13 33.38
CA ILE A 536 -41.02 1.38 32.12
C ILE A 536 -41.78 2.48 31.37
N LEU A 537 -43.07 2.23 31.07
CA LEU A 537 -43.99 3.17 30.41
C LEU A 537 -45.36 3.17 31.09
N ASP A 538 -45.97 4.34 31.32
CA ASP A 538 -47.31 4.47 31.89
C ASP A 538 -48.09 5.61 31.22
N ARG A 539 -49.20 5.26 30.57
CA ARG A 539 -50.23 6.22 30.16
C ARG A 539 -51.45 5.96 31.01
N ARG A 540 -51.63 6.79 32.04
CA ARG A 540 -52.65 6.61 33.08
C ARG A 540 -54.04 6.40 32.45
N THR A 541 -54.81 5.47 33.02
CA THR A 541 -56.14 5.04 32.51
C THR A 541 -56.14 4.52 31.06
N VAL A 542 -54.99 4.11 30.52
CA VAL A 542 -54.87 3.50 29.19
C VAL A 542 -54.05 2.21 29.27
N PHE A 543 -52.76 2.31 29.62
CA PHE A 543 -51.88 1.13 29.78
C PHE A 543 -50.75 1.39 30.77
N SER A 544 -50.14 0.31 31.27
CA SER A 544 -48.84 0.38 31.95
C SER A 544 -47.95 -0.81 31.56
N MET A 545 -46.65 -0.56 31.43
CA MET A 545 -45.59 -1.56 31.31
C MET A 545 -44.64 -1.41 32.49
N PHE A 546 -44.48 -2.45 33.31
CA PHE A 546 -43.76 -2.35 34.60
C PHE A 546 -43.13 -3.67 35.03
N LEU A 547 -42.17 -3.58 35.95
CA LEU A 547 -41.43 -4.73 36.47
C LEU A 547 -42.19 -5.46 37.58
N ILE A 548 -42.19 -6.79 37.53
CA ILE A 548 -42.73 -7.72 38.54
C ILE A 548 -41.65 -8.71 39.01
N ALA A 549 -41.96 -9.51 40.02
CA ALA A 549 -41.06 -10.56 40.49
C ALA A 549 -41.19 -11.81 39.60
N ASP A 550 -40.09 -12.53 39.44
CA ASP A 550 -40.07 -13.90 38.93
C ASP A 550 -39.32 -14.77 39.94
N SER A 551 -39.72 -16.02 40.10
CA SER A 551 -38.99 -17.00 40.91
C SER A 551 -37.77 -17.59 40.19
N ASN A 552 -37.72 -17.49 38.85
CA ASN A 552 -36.71 -18.11 38.00
C ASN A 552 -35.77 -17.10 37.32
N ALA A 553 -36.01 -15.81 37.52
CA ALA A 553 -35.25 -14.70 36.94
C ALA A 553 -35.17 -13.53 37.96
N ASP A 554 -34.31 -12.55 37.72
CA ASP A 554 -34.15 -11.40 38.61
C ASP A 554 -35.43 -10.53 38.65
N TYR A 555 -36.08 -10.41 37.49
CA TYR A 555 -37.35 -9.72 37.32
C TYR A 555 -38.11 -10.27 36.10
N ALA A 556 -39.38 -9.88 35.98
CA ALA A 556 -40.18 -10.09 34.78
C ALA A 556 -40.91 -8.79 34.40
N VAL A 557 -41.42 -8.72 33.17
CA VAL A 557 -42.18 -7.56 32.67
C VAL A 557 -43.65 -7.90 32.59
N LYS A 558 -44.50 -6.96 33.02
CA LYS A 558 -45.95 -7.03 32.92
C LYS A 558 -46.48 -5.84 32.13
N PHE A 559 -47.30 -6.13 31.12
CA PHE A 559 -48.07 -5.15 30.36
C PHE A 559 -49.55 -5.28 30.71
N VAL A 560 -50.22 -4.15 30.93
CA VAL A 560 -51.65 -4.10 31.26
C VAL A 560 -52.37 -3.04 30.45
N SER A 561 -53.59 -3.33 30.02
CA SER A 561 -54.57 -2.30 29.65
C SER A 561 -55.38 -1.87 30.88
N ARG A 562 -55.95 -0.67 30.85
CA ARG A 562 -56.70 -0.11 31.97
C ARG A 562 -58.05 0.47 31.56
N ASP A 563 -58.99 0.47 32.50
CA ASP A 563 -60.23 1.24 32.37
C ASP A 563 -60.03 2.72 32.69
N SER A 564 -61.10 3.50 32.50
CA SER A 564 -61.17 4.94 32.82
C SER A 564 -61.01 5.25 34.31
N SER A 565 -61.16 4.25 35.20
CA SER A 565 -60.89 4.37 36.64
C SER A 565 -59.44 4.02 37.00
N GLY A 566 -58.65 3.52 36.05
CA GLY A 566 -57.28 3.09 36.23
C GLY A 566 -57.11 1.65 36.72
N ASN A 567 -58.19 0.87 36.83
CA ASN A 567 -58.13 -0.56 37.13
C ASN A 567 -57.54 -1.33 35.95
N ILE A 568 -57.01 -2.53 36.20
CA ILE A 568 -56.48 -3.41 35.15
C ILE A 568 -57.66 -4.12 34.50
N ASN A 569 -57.77 -4.05 33.17
CA ASN A 569 -58.75 -4.81 32.40
C ASN A 569 -58.17 -6.14 31.93
N ALA A 570 -57.05 -6.08 31.19
CA ALA A 570 -56.33 -7.25 30.72
C ALA A 570 -54.82 -7.14 31.03
N SER A 571 -54.12 -8.28 31.07
CA SER A 571 -52.67 -8.31 31.32
C SER A 571 -51.92 -9.44 30.63
N LEU A 572 -50.70 -9.15 30.19
CA LEU A 572 -49.68 -10.10 29.73
C LEU A 572 -48.46 -9.94 30.63
N GLN A 573 -47.79 -11.03 30.95
CA GLN A 573 -46.62 -11.03 31.83
C GLN A 573 -45.61 -12.09 31.38
N SER A 574 -44.33 -11.85 31.67
CA SER A 574 -43.22 -12.73 31.27
C SER A 574 -42.68 -13.63 32.39
N ASP A 575 -43.31 -13.61 33.57
CA ASP A 575 -42.89 -14.47 34.69
C ASP A 575 -43.13 -15.94 34.36
N ASN A 576 -42.22 -16.81 34.81
CA ASN A 576 -42.21 -18.24 34.48
C ASN A 576 -42.11 -18.53 32.97
N SER A 577 -41.57 -17.59 32.19
CA SER A 577 -41.25 -17.84 30.78
C SER A 577 -39.91 -18.56 30.62
N THR A 578 -39.57 -18.97 29.40
CA THR A 578 -38.25 -19.55 29.08
C THR A 578 -37.16 -18.49 28.90
N GLU A 579 -37.51 -17.21 28.86
CA GLU A 579 -36.58 -16.09 28.74
C GLU A 579 -36.41 -15.42 30.09
N ASN A 580 -35.33 -15.79 30.79
CA ASN A 580 -35.01 -15.20 32.10
C ASN A 580 -34.28 -13.86 31.90
N LEU A 581 -34.80 -12.81 32.55
CA LEU A 581 -34.19 -11.49 32.58
C LEU A 581 -33.27 -11.34 33.79
N SER A 582 -32.10 -10.74 33.60
CA SER A 582 -31.07 -10.55 34.63
C SER A 582 -30.76 -9.07 34.80
N TYR A 583 -30.36 -8.66 36.01
CA TYR A 583 -29.86 -7.29 36.23
C TYR A 583 -28.56 -7.05 35.47
N GLY A 584 -28.36 -5.84 34.95
CA GLY A 584 -27.15 -5.44 34.21
C GLY A 584 -27.11 -5.92 32.75
N ASP A 585 -28.06 -6.73 32.30
CA ASP A 585 -28.16 -7.18 30.90
C ASP A 585 -29.23 -6.39 30.13
N TRP A 586 -28.93 -6.04 28.88
CA TRP A 586 -29.91 -5.41 27.99
C TRP A 586 -30.96 -6.42 27.53
N ALA A 587 -32.23 -6.01 27.55
CA ALA A 587 -33.36 -6.76 27.05
C ALA A 587 -34.27 -5.91 26.17
N HIS A 588 -34.70 -6.45 25.03
CA HIS A 588 -35.73 -5.82 24.19
C HIS A 588 -37.11 -6.27 24.63
N ILE A 589 -38.02 -5.32 24.84
CA ILE A 589 -39.39 -5.57 25.24
C ILE A 589 -40.32 -5.01 24.15
N ALA A 590 -41.23 -5.82 23.64
CA ALA A 590 -42.25 -5.36 22.71
C ALA A 590 -43.63 -5.95 22.99
N VAL A 591 -44.66 -5.10 22.91
CA VAL A 591 -46.06 -5.52 22.91
C VAL A 591 -46.68 -5.12 21.59
N SER A 592 -47.15 -6.08 20.82
CA SER A 592 -47.72 -5.88 19.49
C SER A 592 -49.14 -6.44 19.44
N ARG A 593 -50.09 -5.64 18.97
CA ARG A 593 -51.50 -6.01 18.81
C ARG A 593 -51.94 -5.85 17.37
N THR A 594 -52.61 -6.88 16.84
CA THR A 594 -53.35 -6.83 15.57
C THR A 594 -54.71 -7.49 15.72
N GLY A 595 -55.78 -6.77 15.35
CA GLY A 595 -57.14 -7.19 15.63
C GLY A 595 -57.36 -7.41 17.13
N ASN A 596 -57.83 -8.61 17.53
CA ASN A 596 -57.98 -8.97 18.94
C ASN A 596 -56.77 -9.70 19.54
N THR A 597 -55.70 -9.94 18.77
CA THR A 597 -54.54 -10.69 19.26
C THR A 597 -53.46 -9.74 19.74
N THR A 598 -53.15 -9.79 21.04
CA THR A 598 -52.03 -9.06 21.65
C THR A 598 -50.93 -10.03 22.04
N LYS A 599 -49.68 -9.69 21.70
CA LYS A 599 -48.50 -10.51 21.92
C LYS A 599 -47.44 -9.72 22.69
N LEU A 600 -46.82 -10.38 23.67
CA LEU A 600 -45.65 -9.87 24.40
C LEU A 600 -44.41 -10.63 23.92
N PHE A 601 -43.37 -9.89 23.54
CA PHE A 601 -42.07 -10.40 23.13
C PHE A 601 -40.97 -9.91 24.07
N ILE A 602 -40.04 -10.80 24.40
CA ILE A 602 -38.82 -10.51 25.16
C ILE A 602 -37.64 -10.99 24.32
N ASN A 603 -36.67 -10.13 24.05
CA ASN A 603 -35.52 -10.41 23.17
C ASN A 603 -35.92 -10.98 21.79
N GLY A 604 -37.08 -10.55 21.30
CA GLY A 604 -37.67 -11.04 20.05
C GLY A 604 -38.38 -12.39 20.13
N ASN A 605 -38.34 -13.09 21.26
CA ASN A 605 -39.06 -14.34 21.46
C ASN A 605 -40.49 -14.07 21.96
N LEU A 606 -41.49 -14.73 21.36
CA LEU A 606 -42.89 -14.64 21.78
C LEU A 606 -43.10 -15.32 23.14
N ILE A 607 -43.43 -14.53 24.15
CA ILE A 607 -43.58 -15.00 25.53
C ILE A 607 -45.04 -15.26 25.90
N ALA A 608 -45.93 -14.33 25.54
CA ALA A 608 -47.33 -14.45 25.89
C ALA A 608 -48.22 -13.96 24.74
N THR A 609 -49.37 -14.62 24.57
CA THR A 609 -50.40 -14.24 23.59
C THR A 609 -51.75 -14.23 24.28
N SER A 610 -52.56 -13.21 24.01
CA SER A 610 -53.96 -13.15 24.42
C SER A 610 -54.85 -12.72 23.26
N THR A 611 -56.07 -13.24 23.23
CA THR A 611 -57.12 -12.84 22.27
C THR A 611 -58.19 -11.96 22.91
N ASP A 612 -57.91 -11.41 24.10
CA ASP A 612 -58.82 -10.58 24.85
C ASP A 612 -59.08 -9.24 24.12
N SER A 613 -60.35 -8.88 23.99
CA SER A 613 -60.78 -7.59 23.44
C SER A 613 -60.35 -6.42 24.32
N ASP A 614 -60.16 -6.65 25.62
CA ASP A 614 -59.87 -5.64 26.62
C ASP A 614 -58.46 -5.05 26.51
N PHE A 615 -57.62 -5.55 25.61
CA PHE A 615 -56.37 -4.91 25.19
C PHE A 615 -56.55 -3.81 24.14
N SER A 616 -57.78 -3.52 23.71
CA SER A 616 -58.10 -2.29 22.97
C SER A 616 -57.86 -1.08 23.89
N LEU A 617 -57.01 -0.15 23.47
CA LEU A 617 -56.60 0.99 24.30
C LEU A 617 -57.59 2.15 24.12
N SER A 618 -58.05 2.71 25.23
CA SER A 618 -58.97 3.85 25.22
C SER A 618 -58.25 5.17 24.90
N ALA A 619 -58.98 6.10 24.27
CA ALA A 619 -58.54 7.47 24.10
C ALA A 619 -58.34 8.17 25.47
N SER A 620 -57.36 9.07 25.56
CA SER A 620 -57.06 9.81 26.78
C SER A 620 -56.33 11.13 26.52
N SER A 621 -56.42 12.08 27.44
CA SER A 621 -55.55 13.27 27.45
C SER A 621 -54.38 13.13 28.44
N ASN A 622 -54.25 11.98 29.12
CA ASN A 622 -53.16 11.74 30.05
C ASN A 622 -51.83 11.61 29.31
N ALA A 623 -50.80 12.23 29.87
CA ALA A 623 -49.43 12.14 29.36
C ALA A 623 -48.91 10.69 29.39
N LEU A 624 -48.04 10.37 28.42
CA LEU A 624 -47.17 9.21 28.49
C LEU A 624 -46.04 9.51 29.48
N ASN A 625 -45.89 8.69 30.51
CA ASN A 625 -44.81 8.79 31.48
C ASN A 625 -43.80 7.66 31.25
N ILE A 626 -42.52 7.99 31.36
CA ILE A 626 -41.40 7.09 31.14
C ILE A 626 -40.59 7.04 32.45
N GLY A 627 -40.27 5.84 32.92
CA GLY A 627 -39.46 5.62 34.12
C GLY A 627 -40.19 5.87 35.46
N ALA A 628 -41.43 6.37 35.46
CA ALA A 628 -42.24 6.53 36.67
C ALA A 628 -43.73 6.64 36.35
N ARG A 629 -44.59 6.50 37.36
CA ARG A 629 -46.04 6.69 37.24
C ARG A 629 -46.49 7.95 37.96
N TYR A 630 -47.34 8.73 37.28
CA TYR A 630 -48.01 9.89 37.87
C TYR A 630 -49.44 9.58 38.33
N TRP A 631 -49.70 9.73 39.64
CA TRP A 631 -51.04 9.67 40.21
C TRP A 631 -51.21 10.73 41.31
N GLY A 632 -51.26 12.00 40.91
CA GLY A 632 -51.26 13.13 41.85
C GLY A 632 -49.87 13.44 42.42
N SER A 633 -49.02 12.41 42.52
CA SER A 633 -47.56 12.50 42.69
C SER A 633 -46.87 11.42 41.85
N TYR A 634 -45.58 11.59 41.56
CA TYR A 634 -44.78 10.57 40.91
C TYR A 634 -44.35 9.49 41.91
N SER A 635 -44.30 8.25 41.44
CA SER A 635 -43.91 7.07 42.23
C SER A 635 -43.49 5.93 41.30
N ARG A 636 -42.97 4.85 41.89
CA ARG A 636 -42.58 3.62 41.17
C ARG A 636 -41.52 3.87 40.11
N TYR A 637 -40.49 4.59 40.53
CA TYR A 637 -39.35 4.94 39.70
C TYR A 637 -38.58 3.70 39.23
N LEU A 638 -38.10 3.77 37.99
CA LEU A 638 -37.18 2.83 37.39
C LEU A 638 -35.76 3.13 37.87
N ASP A 639 -35.00 2.08 38.15
CA ASP A 639 -33.57 2.13 38.45
C ASP A 639 -32.84 1.27 37.42
N GLY A 640 -32.21 1.94 36.45
CA GLY A 640 -31.57 1.31 35.29
C GLY A 640 -31.66 2.12 34.00
N LYS A 641 -31.12 1.56 32.92
CA LYS A 641 -31.00 2.22 31.62
C LYS A 641 -32.16 1.89 30.70
N ILE A 642 -32.55 2.84 29.86
CA ILE A 642 -33.56 2.66 28.82
C ILE A 642 -33.06 3.24 27.50
N ASP A 643 -33.45 2.61 26.41
CA ASP A 643 -33.12 3.06 25.06
C ASP A 643 -34.27 2.77 24.07
N LYS A 644 -34.32 3.52 22.96
CA LYS A 644 -35.18 3.32 21.78
C LYS A 644 -36.65 3.07 22.08
N ILE A 645 -37.32 4.05 22.68
CA ILE A 645 -38.76 3.97 22.94
C ILE A 645 -39.50 4.25 21.64
N ARG A 646 -40.27 3.27 21.14
CA ARG A 646 -41.10 3.42 19.95
C ARG A 646 -42.54 3.01 20.21
N ILE A 647 -43.47 3.86 19.79
CA ILE A 647 -44.90 3.55 19.73
C ILE A 647 -45.38 3.74 18.30
N THR A 648 -46.00 2.72 17.73
CA THR A 648 -46.61 2.75 16.40
C THR A 648 -48.08 2.37 16.45
N ASP A 649 -48.87 2.85 15.50
CA ASP A 649 -50.26 2.42 15.29
C ASP A 649 -50.38 1.22 14.31
N ASN A 650 -49.28 0.46 14.19
CA ASN A 650 -49.19 -0.75 13.38
C ASN A 650 -48.64 -1.93 14.22
N ALA A 651 -48.96 -3.15 13.82
CA ALA A 651 -48.42 -4.37 14.43
C ALA A 651 -47.11 -4.77 13.73
N VAL A 652 -45.98 -4.27 14.24
CA VAL A 652 -44.64 -4.52 13.68
C VAL A 652 -44.25 -5.99 13.83
N TYR A 653 -44.61 -6.62 14.96
CA TYR A 653 -44.22 -7.99 15.29
C TYR A 653 -45.43 -8.92 15.38
N THR A 654 -45.44 -9.99 14.58
CA THR A 654 -46.49 -11.02 14.59
C THR A 654 -45.97 -12.42 14.91
N SER A 655 -44.66 -12.62 14.94
CA SER A 655 -43.94 -13.85 15.29
C SER A 655 -42.58 -13.51 15.89
N ASN A 656 -41.81 -14.52 16.31
CA ASN A 656 -40.45 -14.29 16.81
C ASN A 656 -39.60 -13.50 15.79
N PHE A 657 -38.71 -12.67 16.30
CA PHE A 657 -37.75 -11.87 15.53
C PHE A 657 -36.43 -11.76 16.29
N THR A 658 -35.44 -11.07 15.72
CA THR A 658 -34.15 -10.85 16.38
C THR A 658 -33.91 -9.34 16.47
N PRO A 659 -34.15 -8.73 17.63
CA PRO A 659 -33.86 -7.31 17.82
C PRO A 659 -32.34 -7.11 17.93
N ASP A 660 -31.84 -6.03 17.32
CA ASP A 660 -30.45 -5.60 17.48
C ASP A 660 -30.43 -4.25 18.18
N LEU A 661 -29.80 -4.20 19.36
CA LEU A 661 -29.63 -2.97 20.13
C LEU A 661 -28.91 -1.93 19.26
N LYS A 662 -28.04 -2.32 18.34
CA LYS A 662 -27.29 -1.40 17.47
C LYS A 662 -28.04 -0.91 16.23
N GLU A 663 -29.22 -1.45 15.94
CA GLU A 663 -30.00 -1.06 14.76
C GLU A 663 -30.65 0.31 14.95
N GLU A 664 -30.41 1.25 14.04
CA GLU A 664 -31.08 2.56 14.03
C GLU A 664 -32.58 2.38 13.73
N TYR A 665 -33.44 2.95 14.56
CA TYR A 665 -34.88 2.94 14.33
C TYR A 665 -35.24 4.14 13.47
N ILE A 666 -35.92 3.88 12.35
CA ILE A 666 -36.40 4.94 11.45
C ILE A 666 -37.90 5.08 11.66
N ALA A 667 -38.36 6.30 11.93
CA ALA A 667 -39.78 6.61 12.00
C ALA A 667 -40.42 6.52 10.61
N ASP A 668 -41.60 5.90 10.52
CA ASP A 668 -42.44 5.85 9.33
C ASP A 668 -43.77 6.57 9.57
N GLY A 669 -44.67 6.56 8.58
CA GLY A 669 -45.99 7.19 8.71
C GLY A 669 -46.92 6.58 9.76
N ASN A 670 -46.57 5.42 10.33
CA ASN A 670 -47.30 4.75 11.40
C ASN A 670 -46.66 4.98 12.78
N THR A 671 -45.49 5.62 12.82
CA THR A 671 -44.76 5.86 14.05
C THR A 671 -45.35 7.09 14.74
N ARG A 672 -45.86 6.89 15.96
CA ARG A 672 -46.47 7.95 16.76
C ARG A 672 -45.44 8.68 17.60
N ILE A 673 -44.50 7.95 18.20
CA ILE A 673 -43.32 8.53 18.82
C ILE A 673 -42.11 7.63 18.62
N LEU A 674 -40.95 8.23 18.42
CA LEU A 674 -39.65 7.56 18.46
C LEU A 674 -38.67 8.40 19.28
N LEU A 675 -38.30 7.90 20.46
CA LEU A 675 -37.23 8.49 21.27
C LEU A 675 -35.99 7.61 21.13
N ALA A 676 -35.02 8.09 20.35
CA ALA A 676 -33.76 7.39 20.10
C ALA A 676 -32.81 7.41 21.30
N LEU A 677 -32.97 8.38 22.21
CA LEU A 677 -32.19 8.52 23.45
C LEU A 677 -30.67 8.56 23.21
N ASP A 678 -30.26 9.33 22.20
CA ASP A 678 -28.87 9.49 21.76
C ASP A 678 -28.35 10.94 21.91
N GLU A 679 -29.08 11.81 22.63
CA GLU A 679 -28.75 13.24 22.76
C GLU A 679 -27.43 13.51 23.50
N GLY A 680 -27.02 12.60 24.40
CA GLY A 680 -25.75 12.63 25.13
C GLY A 680 -25.60 13.75 26.16
N THR A 681 -26.45 14.77 26.14
CA THR A 681 -26.48 15.87 27.11
C THR A 681 -27.87 16.51 27.17
N GLY A 682 -28.14 17.26 28.25
CA GLY A 682 -29.34 18.11 28.36
C GLY A 682 -30.61 17.35 28.74
N ILE A 683 -31.71 18.09 28.86
CA ILE A 683 -33.00 17.64 29.45
C ILE A 683 -34.16 17.53 28.45
N ASN A 684 -33.90 17.85 27.18
CA ASN A 684 -34.91 17.77 26.12
C ASN A 684 -34.61 16.55 25.25
N LEU A 685 -35.62 15.73 24.97
CA LEU A 685 -35.52 14.63 24.03
C LEU A 685 -36.17 15.01 22.70
N THR A 686 -35.63 14.47 21.61
CA THR A 686 -36.15 14.66 20.26
C THR A 686 -37.07 13.51 19.89
N ASP A 687 -38.27 13.83 19.42
CA ASP A 687 -39.15 12.85 18.79
C ASP A 687 -38.77 12.67 17.31
N GLY A 688 -38.22 11.51 16.96
CA GLY A 688 -37.84 11.15 15.61
C GLY A 688 -39.03 11.01 14.65
N ALA A 689 -40.26 10.89 15.15
CA ALA A 689 -41.47 10.93 14.32
C ALA A 689 -41.95 12.37 14.03
N GLY A 690 -41.49 13.35 14.82
CA GLY A 690 -41.85 14.76 14.66
C GLY A 690 -43.28 15.12 15.07
N ASN A 691 -43.99 14.26 15.80
CA ASN A 691 -45.36 14.50 16.25
C ASN A 691 -45.42 15.30 17.57
N PHE A 692 -44.34 15.26 18.37
CA PHE A 692 -44.26 15.93 19.67
C PHE A 692 -43.12 16.94 19.72
N ASN A 693 -43.46 18.21 19.99
CA ASN A 693 -42.50 19.32 19.97
C ASN A 693 -41.68 19.47 21.27
N THR A 694 -42.02 18.75 22.34
CA THR A 694 -41.32 18.85 23.63
C THR A 694 -41.47 17.55 24.43
N VAL A 695 -40.37 16.85 24.64
CA VAL A 695 -40.23 15.78 25.64
C VAL A 695 -39.21 16.27 26.67
N GLN A 696 -39.61 16.42 27.93
CA GLN A 696 -38.78 17.07 28.94
C GLN A 696 -38.60 16.20 30.19
N LEU A 697 -37.36 16.19 30.71
CA LEU A 697 -37.07 15.68 32.05
C LEU A 697 -37.73 16.59 33.10
N ARG A 698 -38.21 16.00 34.20
CA ARG A 698 -38.73 16.76 35.34
C ARG A 698 -37.62 17.56 36.05
N SER A 699 -37.93 18.77 36.52
CA SER A 699 -36.93 19.78 36.93
C SER A 699 -36.45 19.75 38.40
N SER A 700 -36.36 18.57 39.04
CA SER A 700 -35.65 18.26 40.32
C SER A 700 -36.32 17.08 41.05
N PRO A 701 -35.58 16.15 41.68
CA PRO A 701 -34.11 16.06 41.78
C PRO A 701 -33.41 15.57 40.49
N ASN A 702 -34.20 15.23 39.47
CA ASN A 702 -33.80 14.50 38.28
C ASN A 702 -32.76 15.26 37.45
N GLN A 703 -31.61 14.63 37.20
CA GLN A 703 -30.58 15.08 36.27
C GLN A 703 -30.31 13.94 35.30
N PRO A 704 -30.38 14.17 33.98
CA PRO A 704 -30.24 13.07 33.03
C PRO A 704 -28.80 12.58 33.06
N ASN A 705 -28.61 11.31 33.43
CA ASN A 705 -27.34 10.64 33.37
C ASN A 705 -27.19 9.97 32.00
N TRP A 706 -26.51 10.66 31.08
CA TRP A 706 -26.20 10.13 29.75
C TRP A 706 -24.93 9.31 29.83
N ILE A 707 -25.01 8.03 29.47
CA ILE A 707 -23.84 7.14 29.44
C ILE A 707 -23.46 6.89 27.99
N SER A 708 -22.17 7.09 27.66
CA SER A 708 -21.60 6.63 26.40
C SER A 708 -20.90 5.29 26.62
N SER A 709 -20.98 4.41 25.64
CA SER A 709 -20.42 3.05 25.71
C SER A 709 -18.89 2.96 25.89
N ASP A 710 -18.18 4.09 25.89
CA ASP A 710 -16.75 4.12 26.23
C ASP A 710 -16.50 3.84 27.73
N ASP A 711 -17.48 4.11 28.59
CA ASP A 711 -17.38 3.89 30.05
C ASP A 711 -17.60 2.43 30.50
N ILE A 712 -17.94 1.49 29.61
CA ILE A 712 -18.12 0.06 29.95
C ILE A 712 -16.86 -0.79 29.63
N LEU A 713 -15.80 -0.20 29.09
CA LEU A 713 -14.52 -0.92 28.91
C LEU A 713 -13.68 -0.99 30.19
N GLU A 714 -14.08 -0.34 31.29
CA GLU A 714 -13.56 -0.65 32.62
C GLU A 714 -14.49 -1.64 33.35
N SER A 715 -13.94 -2.82 33.64
CA SER A 715 -14.49 -3.87 34.55
C SER A 715 -15.37 -5.00 33.97
N LYS A 716 -14.83 -5.72 32.97
CA LYS A 716 -14.84 -7.19 33.05
C LYS A 716 -13.46 -7.72 32.70
N THR A 717 -12.59 -7.78 33.70
CA THR A 717 -11.38 -8.62 33.68
C THR A 717 -11.78 -10.06 33.40
N LEU A 718 -11.79 -10.45 32.13
CA LEU A 718 -11.57 -11.83 31.74
C LEU A 718 -10.06 -12.05 31.79
N ASN A 719 -9.62 -12.82 32.79
CA ASN A 719 -8.31 -13.45 32.79
C ASN A 719 -8.25 -14.41 31.59
N VAL A 720 -7.79 -13.93 30.43
CA VAL A 720 -7.40 -14.78 29.31
C VAL A 720 -6.04 -14.30 28.81
N ALA A 721 -5.09 -15.22 28.84
CA ALA A 721 -3.71 -15.00 28.47
C ALA A 721 -3.57 -14.56 27.01
N THR A 722 -2.86 -13.45 26.80
CA THR A 722 -2.19 -13.04 25.54
C THR A 722 -3.01 -13.20 24.25
N GLU A 723 -3.63 -12.12 23.83
CA GLU A 723 -4.04 -11.91 22.44
C GLU A 723 -2.76 -11.87 21.56
N VAL A 724 -2.61 -12.83 20.64
CA VAL A 724 -1.45 -12.91 19.73
C VAL A 724 -1.89 -12.45 18.34
N LYS A 725 -1.25 -11.38 17.84
CA LYS A 725 -1.38 -10.86 16.46
C LYS A 725 -1.17 -11.96 15.39
N LEU A 726 -1.93 -11.83 14.30
CA LEU A 726 -2.04 -12.76 13.17
C LEU A 726 -0.69 -13.16 12.54
N ASN A 727 -0.44 -14.48 12.42
CA ASN A 727 0.46 -15.06 11.41
C ASN A 727 0.22 -16.56 11.12
N LYS A 728 -0.87 -17.18 11.61
CA LYS A 728 -1.03 -18.65 11.62
C LYS A 728 -2.27 -19.22 10.92
N VAL A 729 -3.08 -18.39 10.24
CA VAL A 729 -4.23 -18.87 9.45
C VAL A 729 -4.10 -18.36 8.03
N LYS A 730 -3.85 -19.25 7.07
CA LYS A 730 -3.91 -18.92 5.64
C LYS A 730 -5.24 -19.43 5.07
N LEU A 731 -5.97 -18.58 4.36
CA LEU A 731 -7.25 -18.92 3.72
C LEU A 731 -7.05 -18.98 2.21
N TYR A 732 -7.35 -20.12 1.57
CA TYR A 732 -7.23 -20.30 0.13
C TYR A 732 -8.34 -21.17 -0.44
N PRO A 733 -8.75 -20.95 -1.71
CA PRO A 733 -8.71 -19.65 -2.37
C PRO A 733 -9.60 -18.63 -1.64
N VAL A 734 -9.52 -17.34 -1.98
CA VAL A 734 -10.64 -16.42 -1.78
C VAL A 734 -11.73 -16.91 -2.75
N PRO A 735 -12.78 -17.60 -2.28
CA PRO A 735 -13.44 -18.56 -3.14
C PRO A 735 -14.21 -17.92 -4.30
N SER A 736 -13.82 -18.26 -5.53
CA SER A 736 -14.74 -18.41 -6.68
C SER A 736 -15.39 -19.80 -6.70
N THR A 737 -15.12 -20.61 -5.68
CA THR A 737 -15.58 -21.99 -5.50
C THR A 737 -16.36 -22.09 -4.19
N ASN A 738 -17.33 -22.99 -4.06
CA ASN A 738 -18.17 -23.08 -2.87
C ASN A 738 -17.44 -23.57 -1.59
N THR A 739 -16.11 -23.73 -1.62
CA THR A 739 -15.32 -24.31 -0.53
C THR A 739 -14.18 -23.39 -0.13
N LEU A 740 -14.10 -23.08 1.17
CA LEU A 740 -13.03 -22.33 1.81
C LEU A 740 -12.03 -23.30 2.43
N PHE A 741 -10.74 -23.26 2.05
CA PHE A 741 -9.70 -24.03 2.74
C PHE A 741 -8.96 -23.15 3.75
N CYS A 742 -8.88 -23.63 4.99
CA CYS A 742 -8.18 -22.99 6.09
C CYS A 742 -6.94 -23.79 6.46
N PHE A 743 -5.77 -23.17 6.41
CA PHE A 743 -4.49 -23.77 6.79
C PHE A 743 -4.04 -23.20 8.14
N LEU A 744 -3.92 -24.08 9.12
CA LEU A 744 -3.41 -23.82 10.46
C LEU A 744 -2.07 -24.54 10.63
N ASP A 745 -1.22 -24.04 11.53
CA ASP A 745 -0.07 -24.81 12.04
C ASP A 745 -0.56 -26.17 12.59
N ASN A 746 0.18 -27.27 12.33
CA ASN A 746 -0.18 -28.64 12.72
C ASN A 746 -0.62 -28.74 14.19
N THR A 747 0.09 -28.03 15.07
CA THR A 747 -0.19 -28.00 16.51
C THR A 747 -1.53 -27.33 16.86
N LEU A 748 -1.92 -26.29 16.11
CA LEU A 748 -3.20 -25.59 16.32
C LEU A 748 -4.37 -26.35 15.72
N LEU A 749 -4.17 -27.05 14.60
CA LEU A 749 -5.21 -27.82 13.94
C LEU A 749 -5.77 -28.91 14.86
N GLU A 750 -4.91 -29.58 15.61
CA GLU A 750 -5.31 -30.62 16.59
C GLU A 750 -6.03 -30.06 17.82
N GLU A 751 -5.93 -28.76 18.07
CA GLU A 751 -6.56 -28.10 19.21
C GLU A 751 -7.91 -27.43 18.90
N VAL A 752 -8.29 -27.31 17.62
CA VAL A 752 -9.56 -26.65 17.22
C VAL A 752 -10.75 -27.40 17.81
N LYS A 753 -11.50 -26.71 18.68
CA LYS A 753 -12.74 -27.19 19.29
C LYS A 753 -13.98 -26.75 18.54
N LYS A 754 -13.98 -25.49 18.08
CA LYS A 754 -15.14 -24.85 17.45
C LYS A 754 -14.68 -23.92 16.34
N ILE A 755 -15.48 -23.87 15.28
CA ILE A 755 -15.33 -22.90 14.20
C ILE A 755 -16.65 -22.14 14.12
N THR A 756 -16.58 -20.81 14.03
CA THR A 756 -17.76 -19.96 13.85
C THR A 756 -17.48 -18.95 12.77
N ILE A 757 -18.40 -18.80 11.83
CA ILE A 757 -18.28 -17.79 10.78
C ILE A 757 -19.30 -16.69 11.05
N TYR A 758 -18.90 -15.45 10.95
CA TYR A 758 -19.75 -14.27 11.10
C TYR A 758 -19.85 -13.55 9.77
N ASN A 759 -21.00 -12.98 9.46
CA ASN A 759 -21.10 -11.99 8.38
C ASN A 759 -20.54 -10.62 8.82
N TYR A 760 -20.52 -9.65 7.92
CA TYR A 760 -20.07 -8.28 8.21
C TYR A 760 -20.89 -7.55 9.29
N LEU A 761 -22.09 -8.03 9.63
CA LEU A 761 -22.95 -7.53 10.70
C LEU A 761 -22.69 -8.25 12.04
N GLY A 762 -21.71 -9.15 12.12
CA GLY A 762 -21.39 -9.91 13.33
C GLY A 762 -22.36 -11.07 13.63
N LYS A 763 -23.30 -11.39 12.73
CA LYS A 763 -24.22 -12.52 12.88
C LYS A 763 -23.51 -13.83 12.57
N SER A 764 -23.57 -14.81 13.47
CA SER A 764 -23.02 -16.15 13.23
C SER A 764 -23.81 -16.90 12.16
N LEU A 765 -23.09 -17.57 11.28
CA LEU A 765 -23.59 -18.37 10.17
C LEU A 765 -23.02 -19.79 10.26
N GLU A 766 -23.88 -20.76 10.03
CA GLU A 766 -23.50 -22.17 10.00
C GLU A 766 -23.16 -22.60 8.56
N PRO A 767 -21.94 -23.07 8.29
CA PRO A 767 -21.59 -23.63 6.99
C PRO A 767 -22.31 -24.97 6.75
N ASN A 768 -22.42 -25.39 5.49
CA ASN A 768 -23.09 -26.66 5.15
C ASN A 768 -22.33 -27.87 5.70
N THR A 769 -21.00 -27.88 5.54
CA THR A 769 -20.14 -28.96 6.02
C THR A 769 -18.77 -28.40 6.41
N ILE A 770 -18.18 -28.96 7.47
CA ILE A 770 -16.79 -28.74 7.87
C ILE A 770 -16.07 -30.08 7.80
N PHE A 771 -15.03 -30.19 6.98
CA PHE A 771 -14.24 -31.40 6.81
C PHE A 771 -12.77 -31.16 7.18
N PHE A 772 -12.23 -32.02 8.05
CA PHE A 772 -10.84 -31.97 8.47
C PHE A 772 -9.98 -32.89 7.60
N GLU A 773 -9.17 -32.32 6.70
CA GLU A 773 -8.28 -33.06 5.82
C GLU A 773 -6.92 -33.30 6.48
N LYS A 774 -6.81 -34.40 7.23
CA LYS A 774 -5.58 -34.76 7.95
C LYS A 774 -4.35 -34.95 7.05
N GLN A 775 -4.53 -35.40 5.80
CA GLN A 775 -3.41 -35.66 4.87
C GLN A 775 -2.78 -34.37 4.30
N ASN A 776 -3.53 -33.26 4.24
CA ASN A 776 -3.11 -31.99 3.63
C ASN A 776 -2.99 -30.84 4.65
N ASN A 777 -3.08 -31.15 5.95
CA ASN A 777 -3.06 -30.20 7.07
C ASN A 777 -3.96 -28.97 6.85
N ARG A 778 -5.24 -29.20 6.50
CA ARG A 778 -6.20 -28.14 6.23
C ARG A 778 -7.62 -28.50 6.68
N ILE A 779 -8.46 -27.47 6.85
CA ILE A 779 -9.89 -27.59 7.07
C ILE A 779 -10.60 -27.09 5.82
N ALA A 780 -11.44 -27.91 5.22
CA ALA A 780 -12.31 -27.53 4.10
C ALA A 780 -13.71 -27.19 4.64
N ILE A 781 -14.21 -26.01 4.32
CA ILE A 781 -15.52 -25.52 4.77
C ILE A 781 -16.38 -25.23 3.55
N ASP A 782 -17.50 -25.93 3.43
CA ASP A 782 -18.50 -25.66 2.38
C ASP A 782 -19.33 -24.44 2.78
N VAL A 783 -19.10 -23.35 2.05
CA VAL A 783 -19.76 -22.06 2.22
C VAL A 783 -20.75 -21.80 1.09
N SER A 784 -21.18 -22.81 0.31
CA SER A 784 -22.14 -22.66 -0.81
C SER A 784 -23.42 -21.94 -0.43
N ASN A 785 -23.90 -22.13 0.79
CA ASN A 785 -25.11 -21.49 1.33
C ASN A 785 -24.94 -19.98 1.65
N PHE A 786 -23.71 -19.46 1.72
CA PHE A 786 -23.49 -18.04 2.04
C PHE A 786 -23.77 -17.15 0.82
N LYS A 787 -24.21 -15.91 1.02
CA LYS A 787 -24.30 -14.94 -0.09
C LYS A 787 -22.92 -14.37 -0.42
N ASN A 788 -22.80 -13.70 -1.55
CA ASN A 788 -21.57 -12.95 -1.84
C ASN A 788 -21.40 -11.82 -0.81
N GLY A 789 -20.21 -11.65 -0.26
CA GLY A 789 -19.97 -10.69 0.81
C GLY A 789 -18.76 -11.00 1.69
N TYR A 790 -18.58 -10.17 2.72
CA TYR A 790 -17.47 -10.26 3.68
C TYR A 790 -17.87 -11.09 4.89
N TYR A 791 -16.95 -11.94 5.33
CA TYR A 791 -17.12 -12.85 6.46
C TYR A 791 -15.89 -12.88 7.36
N VAL A 792 -16.10 -13.14 8.65
CA VAL A 792 -15.05 -13.37 9.65
C VAL A 792 -15.16 -14.81 10.12
N ILE A 793 -14.10 -15.60 9.96
CA ILE A 793 -14.01 -16.93 10.55
C ILE A 793 -13.25 -16.88 11.87
N GLN A 794 -13.77 -17.57 12.87
CA GLN A 794 -13.20 -17.69 14.20
C GLN A 794 -12.93 -19.17 14.51
N PHE A 795 -11.72 -19.48 14.95
CA PHE A 795 -11.31 -20.78 15.48
C PHE A 795 -11.15 -20.65 17.00
N GLU A 796 -11.90 -21.45 17.74
CA GLU A 796 -11.73 -21.63 19.17
C GLU A 796 -10.86 -22.88 19.38
N THR A 797 -9.70 -22.71 19.98
CA THR A 797 -8.80 -23.81 20.34
C THR A 797 -8.84 -24.08 21.84
N LYS A 798 -8.13 -25.09 22.34
CA LYS A 798 -7.98 -25.32 23.78
C LYS A 798 -7.38 -24.13 24.53
N THR A 799 -6.53 -23.35 23.88
CA THR A 799 -5.67 -22.35 24.54
C THR A 799 -5.84 -20.93 24.00
N LYS A 800 -6.47 -20.76 22.83
CA LYS A 800 -6.52 -19.48 22.08
C LYS A 800 -7.80 -19.33 21.26
N LEU A 801 -8.14 -18.08 20.96
CA LEU A 801 -9.18 -17.72 19.99
C LEU A 801 -8.51 -17.00 18.80
N ILE A 802 -8.76 -17.48 17.58
CA ILE A 802 -8.08 -17.02 16.36
C ILE A 802 -9.13 -16.54 15.36
N LYS A 803 -9.02 -15.32 14.84
CA LYS A 803 -9.93 -14.76 13.84
C LYS A 803 -9.22 -14.48 12.51
N SER A 804 -9.92 -14.65 11.39
CA SER A 804 -9.46 -14.30 10.05
C SER A 804 -10.63 -13.84 9.17
N LYS A 805 -10.39 -13.03 8.14
CA LYS A 805 -11.43 -12.48 7.25
C LYS A 805 -11.37 -13.15 5.87
N PHE A 806 -12.51 -13.39 5.23
CA PHE A 806 -12.59 -13.83 3.83
C PHE A 806 -13.76 -13.19 3.09
N ILE A 807 -13.66 -13.17 1.76
CA ILE A 807 -14.70 -12.66 0.85
C ILE A 807 -15.24 -13.83 0.05
N LYS A 808 -16.56 -14.04 0.06
CA LYS A 808 -17.22 -14.94 -0.88
C LYS A 808 -17.63 -14.13 -2.12
N LYS A 809 -17.13 -14.51 -3.30
CA LYS A 809 -17.42 -13.85 -4.57
C LYS A 809 -18.51 -14.56 -5.36
#